data_AF-A0A9E7M7S4-F1
#
_entry.id   AF-A0A9E7M7S4-F1
#
_cell.length_a   1.000
_cell.length_b   1.000
_cell.length_c   1.000
_cell.angle_alpha   90.00
_cell.angle_beta   90.00
_cell.angle_gamma   90.00
#
_symmetry.space_group_name_H-M   'P 1'
#
loop_
_entity.id
_entity.type
_entity.pdbx_description
1 polymer ?
#
loop_
_entity_poly.entity_id
_entity_poly.type
_entity_poly.pdbx_seq_one_letter_code
_entity_poly.pdbx_strand_id
1 'polypeptide(L)'
;MRKSVPLVIAVLVLFNVVPTVKFVSAIQGSITLDGDLGDWSASLLYSDPVGDAKWGANNEIETFGFFVYNNTLYIAGIFKKDGWNNFMIMLDLSTRQGYPTTEHHDWGRMYKFASGDIDFVLETWGDGYSAWIVSSSGSFNDISSQVNFASSTTPDGWKVVEIAIPLSAFGNVEVNGLKVNGVATLTGGFDGSKQWVSDVAPDQDILPSWGGSGDIPAPAILWKFLQFDTTTGELKEISSVIVTVSISYDVASVEEWSPANITITVENKGAVNLTGVQVILYDSGKKLQNWTINAVAGTQKVLNYIYTYSPGLVGLHTLKVEVNFVDPDGVSKTVTATKLLTVGASVMLQNRLVTAGYTLEPMYDSEYQKTLSMLDELSSLVIPPKYKDKVPGFEVKMNKSKELFETGQRLLRYRHPYYSYIGALRIYGSYSILKRVQKDIEELKVLIESGLSKEIDGSLADWNESTKMAEDTMGLGQDGANLKALYVDYDDNYLYIALVGDNKASWDIAYGIGIDVNGEESGYSEGLDMWVRRMGFDPPIDFEYYLQWTSGGGAGAQKFGKWIETNSTWDERPIKEWGIWSGITGSSEGLKVLELAIPWDALGGKPSIVRVVAFVTGGYPEDSAVEALPDNPSMHELTDDVKGYGEWTDFDLITVFAEIEVS
;
A
#
# COMPACT_ATOMS: atom_id res chain seq x y z
N MET A 1 61.35 -17.39 -69.12
CA MET A 1 60.82 -18.78 -69.03
C MET A 1 61.14 -19.35 -67.65
N ARG A 2 60.11 -19.84 -66.95
CA ARG A 2 60.02 -21.02 -66.05
C ARG A 2 61.16 -21.28 -65.02
N LYS A 3 60.93 -21.72 -63.79
CA LYS A 3 59.82 -21.89 -62.83
C LYS A 3 60.54 -22.58 -61.65
N SER A 4 60.55 -22.03 -60.44
CA SER A 4 61.06 -22.75 -59.26
C SER A 4 60.52 -22.19 -57.95
N VAL A 5 59.33 -22.66 -57.59
CA VAL A 5 58.78 -22.84 -56.22
C VAL A 5 57.79 -24.02 -56.39
N PRO A 6 57.82 -25.15 -55.63
CA PRO A 6 57.65 -25.16 -54.17
C PRO A 6 58.30 -26.34 -53.38
N LEU A 7 59.01 -26.04 -52.27
CA LEU A 7 59.30 -27.00 -51.19
C LEU A 7 58.77 -26.51 -49.81
N VAL A 8 58.07 -25.37 -49.76
CA VAL A 8 57.58 -24.75 -48.51
C VAL A 8 56.12 -25.13 -48.19
N ILE A 9 55.40 -25.77 -49.11
CA ILE A 9 53.98 -26.13 -48.92
C ILE A 9 53.82 -27.49 -48.23
N ALA A 10 54.81 -28.38 -48.24
CA ALA A 10 54.66 -29.72 -47.65
C ALA A 10 54.78 -29.74 -46.11
N VAL A 11 55.51 -28.80 -45.50
CA VAL A 11 55.68 -28.75 -44.03
C VAL A 11 54.59 -27.93 -43.34
N LEU A 12 53.99 -26.96 -44.05
CA LEU A 12 52.85 -26.18 -43.56
C LEU A 12 51.49 -26.88 -43.70
N VAL A 13 51.40 -27.99 -44.43
CA VAL A 13 50.15 -28.77 -44.57
C VAL A 13 50.07 -29.94 -43.57
N LEU A 14 51.20 -30.37 -42.98
CA LEU A 14 51.21 -31.41 -41.94
C LEU A 14 51.05 -30.88 -40.50
N PHE A 15 51.18 -29.57 -40.27
CA PHE A 15 51.03 -28.96 -38.94
C PHE A 15 49.86 -27.97 -38.80
N ASN A 16 48.97 -27.87 -39.78
CA ASN A 16 48.01 -26.75 -39.81
C ASN A 16 46.55 -27.10 -40.14
N VAL A 17 46.13 -28.36 -40.07
CA VAL A 17 44.70 -28.70 -40.17
C VAL A 17 44.35 -29.95 -39.35
N VAL A 18 44.43 -29.85 -38.02
CA VAL A 18 43.45 -30.50 -37.17
C VAL A 18 43.11 -29.47 -36.08
N PRO A 19 41.89 -28.94 -36.03
CA PRO A 19 41.45 -28.19 -34.86
C PRO A 19 41.64 -29.09 -33.65
N THR A 20 42.29 -28.58 -32.60
CA THR A 20 42.51 -29.28 -31.31
C THR A 20 41.21 -29.86 -30.73
N VAL A 21 40.06 -29.36 -31.18
CA VAL A 21 38.70 -29.87 -30.95
C VAL A 21 38.53 -31.37 -31.27
N LYS A 22 39.29 -31.93 -32.23
CA LYS A 22 39.23 -33.37 -32.56
C LYS A 22 40.13 -34.26 -31.69
N PHE A 23 41.03 -33.71 -30.89
CA PHE A 23 41.86 -34.50 -29.98
C PHE A 23 41.15 -34.77 -28.64
N VAL A 24 40.24 -33.88 -28.19
CA VAL A 24 39.44 -34.11 -26.98
C VAL A 24 38.50 -35.31 -27.16
N SER A 25 37.90 -35.45 -28.36
CA SER A 25 37.01 -36.58 -28.68
C SER A 25 37.71 -37.94 -28.78
N ALA A 26 39.04 -37.99 -28.81
CA ALA A 26 39.82 -39.23 -28.89
C ALA A 26 40.45 -39.66 -27.55
N ILE A 27 40.44 -38.77 -26.54
CA ILE A 27 40.96 -39.04 -25.19
C ILE A 27 39.85 -39.43 -24.20
N GLN A 28 38.59 -39.04 -24.48
CA GLN A 28 37.42 -39.54 -23.76
C GLN A 28 37.09 -40.96 -24.25
N GLY A 29 37.74 -41.97 -23.64
CA GLY A 29 37.40 -43.38 -23.84
C GLY A 29 35.94 -43.67 -23.49
N SER A 30 35.46 -44.87 -23.81
CA SER A 30 34.15 -45.33 -23.33
C SER A 30 34.19 -45.44 -21.80
N ILE A 31 33.54 -44.51 -21.09
CA ILE A 31 33.33 -44.64 -19.66
C ILE A 31 32.52 -45.90 -19.37
N THR A 32 33.00 -46.73 -18.47
CA THR A 32 32.34 -47.93 -17.98
C THR A 32 31.78 -47.64 -16.60
N LEU A 33 30.46 -47.70 -16.44
CA LEU A 33 29.81 -47.54 -15.13
C LEU A 33 30.03 -48.78 -14.27
N ASP A 34 31.07 -48.77 -13.44
CA ASP A 34 31.43 -49.89 -12.57
C ASP A 34 31.79 -49.47 -11.13
N GLY A 35 31.77 -48.16 -10.84
CA GLY A 35 32.10 -47.61 -9.54
C GLY A 35 33.61 -47.47 -9.33
N ASP A 36 34.40 -47.40 -10.40
CA ASP A 36 35.82 -47.07 -10.39
C ASP A 36 36.08 -45.85 -11.29
N LEU A 37 36.85 -44.86 -10.82
CA LEU A 37 37.14 -43.66 -11.61
C LEU A 37 38.40 -43.80 -12.48
N GLY A 38 38.90 -45.03 -12.69
CA GLY A 38 40.16 -45.28 -13.39
C GLY A 38 40.16 -44.91 -14.87
N ASP A 39 38.98 -44.83 -15.50
CA ASP A 39 38.78 -44.41 -16.89
C ASP A 39 38.36 -42.93 -17.02
N TRP A 40 38.16 -42.21 -15.91
CA TRP A 40 37.88 -40.78 -15.90
C TRP A 40 39.16 -39.96 -16.14
N SER A 41 39.05 -38.94 -16.98
CA SER A 41 40.13 -37.98 -17.16
C SER A 41 40.24 -37.07 -15.93
N ALA A 42 41.46 -36.90 -15.40
CA ALA A 42 41.71 -35.99 -14.28
C ALA A 42 41.29 -34.53 -14.55
N SER A 43 41.18 -34.10 -15.81
CA SER A 43 40.67 -32.75 -16.15
C SER A 43 39.15 -32.61 -16.07
N LEU A 44 38.43 -33.71 -15.84
CA LEU A 44 36.98 -33.78 -15.66
C LEU A 44 36.60 -34.10 -14.22
N LEU A 45 37.59 -34.12 -13.32
CA LEU A 45 37.44 -34.37 -11.89
C LEU A 45 38.06 -33.18 -11.15
N TYR A 46 37.30 -32.61 -10.23
CA TYR A 46 37.80 -31.64 -9.26
C TYR A 46 38.19 -32.39 -7.99
N SER A 47 39.40 -32.11 -7.48
CA SER A 47 39.90 -32.65 -6.22
C SER A 47 39.60 -31.65 -5.11
N ASP A 48 38.84 -32.08 -4.12
CA ASP A 48 38.45 -31.26 -2.98
C ASP A 48 39.49 -31.40 -1.84
N PRO A 49 39.73 -30.36 -1.02
CA PRO A 49 40.73 -30.42 0.05
C PRO A 49 40.34 -31.36 1.20
N VAL A 50 40.94 -32.56 1.25
CA VAL A 50 40.66 -33.53 2.32
C VAL A 50 40.88 -32.96 3.74
N GLY A 51 39.86 -33.11 4.59
CA GLY A 51 39.87 -32.84 6.02
C GLY A 51 39.26 -31.49 6.41
N ASP A 52 38.49 -30.87 5.53
CA ASP A 52 37.83 -29.57 5.72
C ASP A 52 36.33 -29.68 6.10
N ALA A 53 35.84 -30.92 6.20
CA ALA A 53 34.54 -31.26 6.76
C ALA A 53 34.28 -30.54 8.10
N LYS A 54 33.13 -29.87 8.20
CA LYS A 54 32.72 -29.12 9.40
C LYS A 54 32.38 -30.02 10.58
N TRP A 55 31.98 -31.27 10.33
CA TRP A 55 31.81 -32.25 11.41
C TRP A 55 32.04 -33.69 10.93
N GLY A 56 32.51 -34.54 11.85
CA GLY A 56 32.70 -35.97 11.60
C GLY A 56 33.87 -36.25 10.66
N ALA A 57 34.88 -36.95 11.17
CA ALA A 57 36.12 -37.21 10.43
C ALA A 57 35.96 -38.06 9.16
N ASN A 58 34.77 -38.65 8.94
CA ASN A 58 34.43 -39.35 7.72
C ASN A 58 33.23 -38.70 6.99
N ASN A 59 33.00 -37.39 7.09
CA ASN A 59 32.02 -36.70 6.23
C ASN A 59 32.73 -35.78 5.24
N GLU A 60 33.38 -36.40 4.28
CA GLU A 60 34.37 -35.76 3.41
C GLU A 60 34.10 -36.05 1.94
N ILE A 61 34.18 -35.07 1.07
CA ILE A 61 34.21 -35.20 -0.39
C ILE A 61 35.69 -35.14 -0.79
N GLU A 62 36.18 -36.12 -1.54
CA GLU A 62 37.56 -36.11 -2.06
C GLU A 62 37.58 -35.67 -3.52
N THR A 63 36.55 -36.06 -4.27
CA THR A 63 36.48 -35.80 -5.70
C THR A 63 35.04 -35.61 -6.14
N PHE A 64 34.82 -34.65 -7.03
CA PHE A 64 33.54 -34.45 -7.70
C PHE A 64 33.77 -34.00 -9.14
N GLY A 65 32.97 -34.49 -10.08
CA GLY A 65 33.10 -34.08 -11.47
C GLY A 65 31.92 -34.52 -12.31
N PHE A 66 31.75 -33.87 -13.45
CA PHE A 66 30.73 -34.23 -14.42
C PHE A 66 31.09 -33.71 -15.80
N PHE A 67 30.52 -34.35 -16.83
CA PHE A 67 30.67 -33.91 -18.21
C PHE A 67 29.55 -34.48 -19.09
N VAL A 68 29.41 -33.91 -20.28
CA VAL A 68 28.43 -34.36 -21.28
C VAL A 68 29.15 -35.03 -22.44
N TYR A 69 28.73 -36.25 -22.79
CA TYR A 69 29.24 -37.00 -23.93
C TYR A 69 28.14 -37.86 -24.55
N ASN A 70 28.08 -37.92 -25.88
CA ASN A 70 27.08 -38.70 -26.63
C ASN A 70 25.63 -38.56 -26.13
N ASN A 71 25.20 -37.33 -25.83
CA ASN A 71 23.85 -37.01 -25.33
C ASN A 71 23.51 -37.64 -23.96
N THR A 72 24.54 -37.91 -23.17
CA THR A 72 24.48 -38.41 -21.80
C THR A 72 25.29 -37.49 -20.89
N LEU A 73 24.72 -37.14 -19.74
CA LEU A 73 25.43 -36.48 -18.65
C LEU A 73 26.02 -37.56 -17.74
N TYR A 74 27.33 -37.51 -17.55
CA TYR A 74 28.07 -38.36 -16.62
C TYR A 74 28.43 -37.56 -15.39
N ILE A 75 28.28 -38.14 -14.20
CA ILE A 75 28.66 -37.54 -12.93
C ILE A 75 29.46 -38.58 -12.13
N ALA A 76 30.53 -38.15 -11.49
CA ALA A 76 31.35 -38.97 -10.61
C ALA A 76 31.59 -38.27 -9.27
N GLY A 77 31.76 -39.08 -8.23
CA GLY A 77 32.16 -38.58 -6.92
C GLY A 77 32.86 -39.64 -6.06
N ILE A 78 33.80 -39.19 -5.24
CA ILE A 78 34.41 -39.97 -4.16
C ILE A 78 34.14 -39.24 -2.86
N PHE A 79 33.51 -39.91 -1.90
CA PHE A 79 33.16 -39.32 -0.62
C PHE A 79 33.12 -40.35 0.51
N LYS A 80 33.28 -39.87 1.75
CA LYS A 80 32.96 -40.59 2.99
C LYS A 80 31.75 -39.93 3.63
N LYS A 81 30.92 -40.75 4.28
CA LYS A 81 29.85 -40.23 5.13
C LYS A 81 29.62 -41.12 6.34
N ASP A 82 29.39 -40.47 7.48
CA ASP A 82 28.96 -41.08 8.73
C ASP A 82 27.48 -40.81 9.01
N GLY A 83 26.84 -41.75 9.71
CA GLY A 83 25.47 -41.61 10.20
C GLY A 83 24.45 -41.34 9.10
N TRP A 84 23.59 -40.34 9.33
CA TRP A 84 22.45 -39.99 8.48
C TRP A 84 22.78 -38.89 7.44
N ASN A 85 24.06 -38.58 7.23
CA ASN A 85 24.44 -37.65 6.18
C ASN A 85 24.22 -38.28 4.81
N ASN A 86 23.92 -37.43 3.83
CA ASN A 86 23.67 -37.81 2.46
C ASN A 86 24.59 -37.03 1.53
N PHE A 87 25.14 -37.71 0.52
CA PHE A 87 25.80 -37.04 -0.59
C PHE A 87 24.72 -36.57 -1.57
N MET A 88 24.67 -35.26 -1.80
CA MET A 88 23.71 -34.61 -2.67
C MET A 88 24.44 -33.87 -3.78
N ILE A 89 23.94 -33.99 -5.01
CA ILE A 89 24.43 -33.28 -6.18
C ILE A 89 23.31 -32.39 -6.69
N MET A 90 23.62 -31.14 -7.02
CA MET A 90 22.70 -30.18 -7.61
C MET A 90 23.33 -29.58 -8.87
N LEU A 91 22.57 -29.52 -9.97
CA LEU A 91 23.04 -29.02 -11.26
C LEU A 91 22.09 -27.99 -11.89
N ASP A 92 22.66 -27.06 -12.65
CA ASP A 92 22.06 -26.04 -13.50
C ASP A 92 22.51 -26.28 -14.95
N LEU A 93 21.58 -26.43 -15.89
CA LEU A 93 21.85 -26.59 -17.32
C LEU A 93 21.46 -25.30 -18.03
N SER A 94 22.43 -24.61 -18.63
CA SER A 94 22.25 -23.25 -19.19
C SER A 94 21.19 -23.08 -20.29
N THR A 95 20.67 -24.17 -20.85
CA THR A 95 19.62 -24.18 -21.87
C THR A 95 18.26 -24.63 -21.34
N ARG A 96 18.14 -24.81 -20.02
CA ARG A 96 16.94 -25.23 -19.31
C ARG A 96 16.65 -24.20 -18.22
N GLN A 97 15.42 -24.23 -17.71
CA GLN A 97 14.99 -23.40 -16.61
C GLN A 97 14.40 -24.28 -15.51
N GLY A 98 15.13 -24.37 -14.41
CA GLY A 98 14.75 -25.02 -13.17
C GLY A 98 14.15 -24.04 -12.16
N TYR A 99 14.35 -24.32 -10.87
CA TYR A 99 13.88 -23.47 -9.77
C TYR A 99 15.05 -23.01 -8.88
N PRO A 100 15.05 -21.76 -8.36
CA PRO A 100 16.22 -21.23 -7.66
C PRO A 100 16.52 -21.88 -6.30
N THR A 101 15.59 -22.67 -5.75
CA THR A 101 15.69 -23.24 -4.39
C THR A 101 15.21 -24.69 -4.34
N THR A 102 15.59 -25.43 -3.29
CA THR A 102 15.08 -26.79 -3.03
C THR A 102 13.90 -26.84 -2.06
N GLU A 103 13.29 -25.70 -1.73
CA GLU A 103 12.32 -25.54 -0.64
C GLU A 103 11.01 -26.30 -0.80
N HIS A 104 10.69 -26.70 -2.03
CA HIS A 104 9.42 -27.34 -2.39
C HIS A 104 9.47 -28.88 -2.32
N HIS A 105 10.58 -29.50 -1.93
CA HIS A 105 10.68 -30.95 -1.84
C HIS A 105 10.45 -31.45 -0.39
N ASP A 106 9.83 -32.63 -0.25
CA ASP A 106 9.28 -33.13 1.02
C ASP A 106 10.33 -33.47 2.08
N TRP A 107 11.58 -33.75 1.67
CA TRP A 107 12.72 -33.99 2.57
C TRP A 107 13.16 -32.78 3.43
N GLY A 108 12.63 -31.58 3.15
CA GLY A 108 12.89 -30.37 3.91
C GLY A 108 14.31 -29.79 3.83
N ARG A 109 15.17 -30.23 2.90
CA ARG A 109 16.53 -29.65 2.74
C ARG A 109 16.49 -28.36 1.93
N MET A 110 17.17 -27.33 2.41
CA MET A 110 17.01 -25.94 1.96
C MET A 110 18.31 -25.37 1.36
N TYR A 111 18.44 -25.45 0.03
CA TYR A 111 19.54 -24.89 -0.74
C TYR A 111 19.04 -23.86 -1.75
N LYS A 112 19.92 -22.93 -2.12
CA LYS A 112 19.67 -21.91 -3.14
C LYS A 112 20.93 -21.64 -3.95
N PHE A 113 20.82 -21.59 -5.27
CA PHE A 113 21.92 -21.09 -6.10
C PHE A 113 21.91 -19.55 -6.08
N ALA A 114 23.07 -18.95 -5.84
CA ALA A 114 23.21 -17.49 -5.84
C ALA A 114 22.93 -16.87 -7.21
N SER A 115 23.29 -17.59 -8.28
CA SER A 115 23.04 -17.27 -9.67
C SER A 115 22.64 -18.54 -10.41
N GLY A 116 21.71 -18.43 -11.36
CA GLY A 116 21.14 -19.59 -12.04
C GLY A 116 19.94 -20.17 -11.28
N ASP A 117 19.56 -21.38 -11.66
CA ASP A 117 18.53 -22.16 -11.00
C ASP A 117 18.99 -23.62 -10.82
N ILE A 118 18.17 -24.46 -10.19
CA ILE A 118 18.45 -25.87 -9.96
C ILE A 118 17.55 -26.65 -10.90
N ASP A 119 18.15 -27.39 -11.84
CA ASP A 119 17.48 -28.24 -12.82
C ASP A 119 17.43 -29.70 -12.41
N PHE A 120 18.42 -30.15 -11.65
CA PHE A 120 18.58 -31.54 -11.27
C PHE A 120 19.12 -31.66 -9.85
N VAL A 121 18.57 -32.63 -9.14
CA VAL A 121 19.03 -33.01 -7.81
C VAL A 121 19.18 -34.52 -7.76
N LEU A 122 20.29 -35.01 -7.24
CA LEU A 122 20.47 -36.41 -6.86
C LEU A 122 20.87 -36.46 -5.39
N GLU A 123 20.29 -37.40 -4.65
CA GLU A 123 20.66 -37.66 -3.27
C GLU A 123 20.92 -39.15 -3.07
N THR A 124 22.01 -39.49 -2.39
CA THR A 124 22.27 -40.84 -1.90
C THR A 124 21.63 -41.07 -0.53
N TRP A 125 21.12 -42.28 -0.26
CA TRP A 125 20.60 -42.68 1.06
C TRP A 125 20.96 -44.11 1.38
N GLY A 126 21.62 -44.33 2.52
CA GLY A 126 22.23 -45.62 2.80
C GLY A 126 23.19 -46.03 1.68
N ASP A 127 22.81 -47.07 0.94
CA ASP A 127 23.52 -47.58 -0.25
C ASP A 127 22.74 -47.36 -1.57
N GLY A 128 21.60 -46.65 -1.54
CA GLY A 128 20.79 -46.31 -2.72
C GLY A 128 20.83 -44.81 -3.06
N TYR A 129 19.98 -44.40 -4.00
CA TYR A 129 19.82 -43.00 -4.42
C TYR A 129 18.40 -42.69 -4.92
N SER A 130 18.05 -41.41 -5.00
CA SER A 130 17.07 -40.91 -5.98
C SER A 130 17.60 -39.71 -6.72
N ALA A 131 16.97 -39.47 -7.86
CA ALA A 131 17.25 -38.36 -8.74
C ALA A 131 15.94 -37.69 -9.19
N TRP A 132 15.96 -36.37 -9.26
CA TRP A 132 14.82 -35.56 -9.69
C TRP A 132 15.24 -34.52 -10.72
N ILE A 133 14.32 -34.27 -11.65
CA ILE A 133 14.33 -33.08 -12.49
C ILE A 133 13.43 -32.03 -11.85
N VAL A 134 13.99 -30.86 -11.61
CA VAL A 134 13.29 -29.72 -11.03
C VAL A 134 12.67 -28.90 -12.17
N SER A 135 11.38 -28.60 -12.04
CA SER A 135 10.67 -27.74 -12.99
C SER A 135 10.81 -26.27 -12.64
N SER A 136 10.48 -25.38 -13.59
CA SER A 136 10.41 -23.94 -13.34
C SER A 136 9.34 -23.51 -12.32
N SER A 137 8.43 -24.41 -11.92
CA SER A 137 7.47 -24.20 -10.83
C SER A 137 7.98 -24.71 -9.48
N GLY A 138 9.21 -25.25 -9.43
CA GLY A 138 9.80 -25.87 -8.25
C GLY A 138 9.27 -27.26 -7.92
N SER A 139 8.63 -27.93 -8.88
CA SER A 139 8.18 -29.32 -8.70
C SER A 139 9.33 -30.29 -9.00
N PHE A 140 9.49 -31.31 -8.15
CA PHE A 140 10.53 -32.33 -8.28
C PHE A 140 9.95 -33.58 -8.92
N ASN A 141 10.40 -33.88 -10.14
CA ASN A 141 9.92 -35.04 -10.89
C ASN A 141 10.93 -36.17 -10.77
N ASP A 142 10.53 -37.27 -10.14
CA ASP A 142 11.40 -38.43 -9.93
C ASP A 142 11.79 -39.07 -11.28
N ILE A 143 13.10 -39.20 -11.51
CA ILE A 143 13.70 -39.84 -12.68
C ILE A 143 14.65 -40.97 -12.29
N SER A 144 14.58 -41.48 -11.06
CA SER A 144 15.49 -42.50 -10.53
C SER A 144 15.54 -43.76 -11.41
N SER A 145 14.43 -44.13 -12.06
CA SER A 145 14.38 -45.27 -12.99
C SER A 145 15.06 -45.04 -14.35
N GLN A 146 15.41 -43.79 -14.68
CA GLN A 146 16.07 -43.39 -15.92
C GLN A 146 17.58 -43.17 -15.74
N VAL A 147 18.07 -43.25 -14.49
CA VAL A 147 19.46 -43.06 -14.13
C VAL A 147 20.16 -44.42 -14.07
N ASN A 148 21.33 -44.52 -14.72
CA ASN A 148 22.23 -45.64 -14.50
C ASN A 148 23.21 -45.25 -13.40
N PHE A 149 23.31 -46.08 -12.36
CA PHE A 149 24.10 -45.82 -11.17
C PHE A 149 24.99 -47.02 -10.88
N ALA A 150 26.29 -46.77 -10.73
CA ALA A 150 27.25 -47.73 -10.23
C ALA A 150 27.93 -47.16 -8.98
N SER A 151 28.24 -48.03 -8.03
CA SER A 151 28.95 -47.62 -6.82
C SER A 151 29.82 -48.74 -6.27
N SER A 152 30.93 -48.35 -5.67
CA SER A 152 31.82 -49.25 -4.95
C SER A 152 32.21 -48.65 -3.59
N THR A 153 32.93 -49.42 -2.79
CA THR A 153 33.50 -48.92 -1.53
C THR A 153 34.94 -49.40 -1.42
N THR A 154 35.87 -48.47 -1.22
CA THR A 154 37.29 -48.77 -1.05
C THR A 154 37.55 -49.43 0.32
N PRO A 155 38.69 -50.12 0.51
CA PRO A 155 39.05 -50.71 1.79
C PRO A 155 39.08 -49.71 2.95
N ASP A 156 39.40 -48.45 2.67
CA ASP A 156 39.48 -47.36 3.65
C ASP A 156 38.14 -46.64 3.87
N GLY A 157 37.05 -47.17 3.30
CA GLY A 157 35.67 -46.71 3.55
C GLY A 157 35.18 -45.57 2.66
N TRP A 158 35.94 -45.17 1.62
CA TRP A 158 35.45 -44.21 0.64
C TRP A 158 34.42 -44.85 -0.27
N LYS A 159 33.28 -44.19 -0.46
CA LYS A 159 32.29 -44.54 -1.47
C LYS A 159 32.68 -43.87 -2.78
N VAL A 160 32.65 -44.66 -3.85
CA VAL A 160 32.84 -44.18 -5.22
C VAL A 160 31.50 -44.32 -5.92
N VAL A 161 31.05 -43.27 -6.60
CA VAL A 161 29.80 -43.28 -7.37
C VAL A 161 30.05 -42.82 -8.79
N GLU A 162 29.39 -43.48 -9.73
CA GLU A 162 29.30 -43.07 -11.12
C GLU A 162 27.85 -43.10 -11.57
N ILE A 163 27.44 -42.06 -12.27
CA ILE A 163 26.06 -41.81 -12.66
C ILE A 163 26.05 -41.46 -14.14
N ALA A 164 25.15 -42.08 -14.90
CA ALA A 164 24.89 -41.69 -16.28
C ALA A 164 23.40 -41.43 -16.49
N ILE A 165 23.09 -40.26 -17.04
CA ILE A 165 21.73 -39.78 -17.23
C ILE A 165 21.55 -39.40 -18.70
N PRO A 166 20.61 -40.00 -19.43
CA PRO A 166 20.33 -39.57 -20.81
C PRO A 166 19.78 -38.15 -20.79
N LEU A 167 20.32 -37.26 -21.63
CA LEU A 167 19.86 -35.85 -21.68
C LEU A 167 18.38 -35.72 -22.04
N SER A 168 17.78 -36.73 -22.68
CA SER A 168 16.34 -36.79 -22.93
C SER A 168 15.49 -36.80 -21.64
N ALA A 169 16.04 -37.24 -20.51
CA ALA A 169 15.36 -37.18 -19.21
C ALA A 169 15.11 -35.73 -18.76
N PHE A 170 15.94 -34.79 -19.22
CA PHE A 170 15.82 -33.35 -18.96
C PHE A 170 14.87 -32.64 -19.94
N GLY A 171 14.21 -33.38 -20.85
CA GLY A 171 13.37 -32.83 -21.90
C GLY A 171 14.19 -32.25 -23.06
N ASN A 172 13.81 -31.05 -23.54
CA ASN A 172 14.45 -30.40 -24.67
C ASN A 172 15.69 -29.60 -24.20
N VAL A 173 16.85 -30.25 -24.16
CA VAL A 173 18.14 -29.61 -23.87
C VAL A 173 18.92 -29.45 -25.18
N GLU A 174 19.44 -28.23 -25.44
CA GLU A 174 20.30 -27.97 -26.59
C GLU A 174 21.76 -28.24 -26.19
N VAL A 175 22.40 -29.23 -26.81
CA VAL A 175 23.76 -29.66 -26.43
C VAL A 175 24.84 -28.69 -26.93
N ASN A 176 24.59 -27.99 -28.03
CA ASN A 176 25.57 -27.11 -28.65
C ASN A 176 25.75 -25.83 -27.82
N GLY A 177 26.92 -25.66 -27.21
CA GLY A 177 27.18 -24.54 -26.29
C GLY A 177 26.54 -24.69 -24.92
N LEU A 178 26.07 -25.90 -24.56
CA LEU A 178 25.56 -26.21 -23.23
C LEU A 178 26.65 -26.02 -22.18
N LYS A 179 26.31 -25.29 -21.12
CA LYS A 179 27.09 -25.21 -19.90
C LYS A 179 26.32 -25.88 -18.78
N VAL A 180 27.00 -26.74 -18.04
CA VAL A 180 26.45 -27.39 -16.84
C VAL A 180 27.20 -26.82 -15.65
N ASN A 181 26.49 -26.16 -14.73
CA ASN A 181 27.06 -25.75 -13.44
C ASN A 181 26.63 -26.76 -12.38
N GLY A 182 27.53 -27.13 -11.49
CA GLY A 182 27.25 -28.18 -10.52
C GLY A 182 27.98 -28.02 -9.20
N VAL A 183 27.36 -28.55 -8.16
CA VAL A 183 27.87 -28.55 -6.80
C VAL A 183 27.43 -29.84 -6.11
N ALA A 184 28.31 -30.41 -5.31
CA ALA A 184 28.04 -31.54 -4.45
C ALA A 184 28.14 -31.13 -2.99
N THR A 185 27.29 -31.69 -2.14
CA THR A 185 27.26 -31.40 -0.70
C THR A 185 27.11 -32.69 0.09
N LEU A 186 27.84 -32.83 1.19
CA LEU A 186 27.50 -33.77 2.25
C LEU A 186 26.56 -33.09 3.25
N THR A 187 25.29 -33.41 3.12
CA THR A 187 24.21 -32.72 3.82
C THR A 187 23.72 -33.50 5.04
N GLY A 188 23.42 -32.77 6.11
CA GLY A 188 22.67 -33.24 7.27
C GLY A 188 21.18 -32.92 7.15
N GLY A 189 20.53 -32.77 8.31
CA GLY A 189 19.12 -32.39 8.43
C GLY A 189 18.85 -30.88 8.34
N PHE A 190 17.59 -30.51 8.49
CA PHE A 190 17.08 -29.13 8.57
C PHE A 190 16.19 -29.01 9.81
N ASP A 191 16.32 -27.91 10.56
CA ASP A 191 15.59 -27.70 11.82
C ASP A 191 14.45 -26.66 11.75
N GLY A 192 14.12 -26.16 10.55
CA GLY A 192 13.18 -25.04 10.36
C GLY A 192 13.88 -23.70 10.14
N SER A 193 15.13 -23.55 10.55
CA SER A 193 15.90 -22.30 10.47
C SER A 193 17.30 -22.47 9.86
N LYS A 194 17.90 -23.65 10.02
CA LYS A 194 19.27 -23.94 9.62
C LYS A 194 19.33 -25.21 8.77
N GLN A 195 20.07 -25.13 7.68
CA GLN A 195 20.52 -26.27 6.88
C GLN A 195 21.89 -26.70 7.39
N TRP A 196 22.04 -27.99 7.73
CA TRP A 196 23.33 -28.55 8.13
C TRP A 196 24.08 -29.08 6.91
N VAL A 197 25.32 -28.61 6.71
CA VAL A 197 26.21 -29.03 5.62
C VAL A 197 27.60 -29.33 6.16
N SER A 198 28.04 -30.58 6.01
CA SER A 198 29.34 -31.02 6.51
C SER A 198 30.44 -30.55 5.57
N ASP A 199 30.22 -30.73 4.28
CA ASP A 199 31.25 -30.53 3.28
C ASP A 199 30.64 -30.24 1.90
N VAL A 200 31.34 -29.51 1.04
CA VAL A 200 30.85 -29.03 -0.26
C VAL A 200 31.95 -28.91 -1.29
N ALA A 201 31.74 -29.55 -2.45
CA ALA A 201 32.59 -29.42 -3.62
C ALA A 201 31.87 -28.67 -4.76
N PRO A 202 32.38 -27.53 -5.26
CA PRO A 202 33.62 -26.88 -4.83
C PRO A 202 33.42 -26.06 -3.56
N ASP A 203 34.55 -25.81 -2.91
CA ASP A 203 34.66 -25.21 -1.58
C ASP A 203 34.13 -23.76 -1.56
N GLN A 204 33.20 -23.41 -0.65
CA GLN A 204 32.37 -22.20 -0.80
C GLN A 204 32.99 -20.88 -0.29
N ASP A 205 34.03 -20.92 0.55
CA ASP A 205 34.94 -19.86 1.08
C ASP A 205 34.43 -18.43 1.42
N ILE A 206 33.18 -18.06 1.13
CA ILE A 206 32.73 -16.66 1.09
C ILE A 206 31.53 -16.46 2.02
N LEU A 207 31.75 -15.54 2.96
CA LEU A 207 30.86 -15.15 4.06
C LEU A 207 29.50 -14.57 3.60
N PRO A 208 28.48 -14.56 4.49
CA PRO A 208 28.56 -14.89 5.92
C PRO A 208 27.80 -16.17 6.32
N SER A 209 28.29 -16.84 7.38
CA SER A 209 27.62 -17.85 8.22
C SER A 209 27.58 -19.33 7.80
N TRP A 210 28.64 -19.86 7.18
CA TRP A 210 28.92 -21.30 7.33
C TRP A 210 29.51 -21.50 8.72
N GLY A 211 28.69 -21.81 9.71
CA GLY A 211 29.12 -21.98 11.10
C GLY A 211 30.23 -23.03 11.21
N GLY A 212 31.13 -22.90 12.19
CA GLY A 212 32.19 -23.89 12.41
C GLY A 212 31.68 -25.31 12.72
N SER A 213 30.39 -25.43 13.02
CA SER A 213 29.66 -26.69 13.21
C SER A 213 28.86 -27.14 11.97
N GLY A 214 28.95 -26.41 10.85
CA GLY A 214 28.24 -26.69 9.60
C GLY A 214 26.76 -26.28 9.58
N ASP A 215 26.29 -25.47 10.53
CA ASP A 215 24.98 -24.83 10.47
C ASP A 215 25.02 -23.58 9.60
N ILE A 216 24.12 -23.55 8.62
CA ILE A 216 23.95 -22.44 7.70
C ILE A 216 22.50 -21.95 7.80
N PRO A 217 22.24 -20.64 7.90
CA PRO A 217 20.89 -20.11 7.76
C PRO A 217 20.22 -20.62 6.49
N ALA A 218 19.01 -21.17 6.63
CA ALA A 218 18.26 -21.70 5.51
C ALA A 218 17.57 -20.56 4.70
N PRO A 219 17.57 -20.62 3.36
CA PRO A 219 18.27 -21.62 2.54
C PRO A 219 19.79 -21.37 2.50
N ALA A 220 20.58 -22.44 2.52
CA ALA A 220 22.01 -22.38 2.31
C ALA A 220 22.31 -21.91 0.87
N ILE A 221 22.92 -20.73 0.75
CA ILE A 221 23.21 -20.12 -0.55
C ILE A 221 24.57 -20.59 -1.06
N LEU A 222 24.58 -21.17 -2.25
CA LEU A 222 25.75 -21.69 -2.96
C LEU A 222 26.20 -20.66 -4.01
N TRP A 223 27.47 -20.26 -3.92
CA TRP A 223 28.06 -19.17 -4.67
C TRP A 223 29.07 -19.63 -5.72
N LYS A 224 29.74 -20.74 -5.46
CA LYS A 224 30.74 -21.36 -6.34
C LYS A 224 30.21 -22.68 -6.91
N PHE A 225 30.63 -22.97 -8.14
CA PHE A 225 30.20 -24.14 -8.89
C PHE A 225 31.36 -24.67 -9.72
N LEU A 226 31.36 -25.96 -10.01
CA LEU A 226 32.10 -26.48 -11.16
C LEU A 226 31.26 -26.17 -12.41
N GLN A 227 31.90 -25.83 -13.52
CA GLN A 227 31.24 -25.62 -14.81
C GLN A 227 31.92 -26.49 -15.87
N PHE A 228 31.12 -27.30 -16.55
CA PHE A 228 31.52 -27.99 -17.79
C PHE A 228 30.92 -27.26 -18.99
N ASP A 229 31.76 -26.93 -19.99
CA ASP A 229 31.32 -26.30 -21.24
C ASP A 229 31.52 -27.28 -22.41
N THR A 230 30.44 -27.65 -23.10
CA THR A 230 30.50 -28.61 -24.23
C THR A 230 31.29 -28.11 -25.42
N THR A 231 31.54 -26.80 -25.51
CA THR A 231 32.33 -26.17 -26.58
C THR A 231 33.83 -26.39 -26.36
N THR A 232 34.29 -26.26 -25.11
CA THR A 232 35.72 -26.38 -24.76
C THR A 232 36.06 -27.81 -24.33
N GLY A 233 35.10 -28.54 -23.76
CA GLY A 233 35.31 -29.86 -23.16
C GLY A 233 36.04 -29.80 -21.81
N GLU A 234 36.08 -28.62 -21.17
CA GLU A 234 36.81 -28.38 -19.92
C GLU A 234 35.84 -28.26 -18.74
N LEU A 235 36.25 -28.80 -17.58
CA LEU A 235 35.63 -28.58 -16.29
C LEU A 235 36.46 -27.55 -15.51
N LYS A 236 35.83 -26.49 -15.00
CA LYS A 236 36.52 -25.44 -14.22
C LYS A 236 35.68 -24.96 -13.04
N GLU A 237 36.30 -24.49 -11.99
CA GLU A 237 35.60 -23.77 -10.92
C GLU A 237 35.18 -22.36 -11.39
N ILE A 238 33.96 -21.96 -11.04
CA ILE A 238 33.39 -20.63 -11.28
C ILE A 238 32.74 -20.07 -10.01
N SER A 239 32.57 -18.75 -9.97
CA SER A 239 31.96 -18.03 -8.85
C SER A 239 30.91 -17.03 -9.33
N SER A 240 29.83 -16.89 -8.57
CA SER A 240 28.71 -15.99 -8.90
C SER A 240 29.10 -14.52 -8.80
N VAL A 241 28.69 -13.73 -9.79
CA VAL A 241 28.88 -12.27 -9.83
C VAL A 241 27.53 -11.57 -9.81
N ILE A 242 27.23 -10.87 -8.72
CA ILE A 242 25.96 -10.18 -8.52
C ILE A 242 26.24 -8.76 -8.07
N VAL A 243 25.93 -7.79 -8.93
CA VAL A 243 26.08 -6.37 -8.63
C VAL A 243 24.71 -5.71 -8.66
N THR A 244 24.40 -4.93 -7.63
CA THR A 244 23.20 -4.10 -7.57
C THR A 244 23.59 -2.63 -7.46
N VAL A 245 22.69 -1.75 -7.87
CA VAL A 245 22.87 -0.30 -7.75
C VAL A 245 21.57 0.38 -7.35
N SER A 246 21.67 1.41 -6.50
CA SER A 246 20.54 2.24 -6.10
C SER A 246 20.91 3.72 -6.07
N ILE A 247 19.89 4.57 -6.16
CA ILE A 247 20.02 6.03 -6.16
C ILE A 247 19.09 6.60 -5.08
N SER A 248 19.62 7.48 -4.25
CA SER A 248 18.84 8.28 -3.29
C SER A 248 19.34 9.72 -3.26
N TYR A 249 18.56 10.59 -2.63
CA TYR A 249 18.89 12.00 -2.43
C TYR A 249 18.13 12.49 -1.20
N ASP A 250 18.63 13.56 -0.58
CA ASP A 250 18.25 14.07 0.74
C ASP A 250 17.17 15.17 0.72
N VAL A 251 16.76 15.62 -0.47
CA VAL A 251 15.77 16.69 -0.65
C VAL A 251 14.57 16.23 -1.46
N ALA A 252 13.40 16.82 -1.21
CA ALA A 252 12.20 16.58 -2.02
C ALA A 252 12.30 17.23 -3.42
N SER A 253 12.98 18.37 -3.51
CA SER A 253 13.31 19.07 -4.75
C SER A 253 14.65 19.81 -4.62
N VAL A 254 15.34 19.98 -5.75
CA VAL A 254 16.52 20.85 -5.82
C VAL A 254 16.05 22.29 -6.01
N GLU A 255 16.47 23.17 -5.10
CA GLU A 255 16.21 24.61 -5.15
C GLU A 255 17.53 25.39 -5.12
N GLU A 256 17.49 26.68 -5.43
CA GLU A 256 18.68 27.55 -5.41
C GLU A 256 19.40 27.56 -4.05
N TRP A 257 18.62 27.50 -2.96
CA TRP A 257 19.12 27.43 -1.58
C TRP A 257 19.21 26.00 -1.02
N SER A 258 18.88 24.98 -1.82
CA SER A 258 18.79 23.58 -1.37
C SER A 258 19.29 22.62 -2.45
N PRO A 259 20.62 22.52 -2.65
CA PRO A 259 21.19 21.49 -3.53
C PRO A 259 20.89 20.08 -2.99
N ALA A 260 20.81 19.09 -3.88
CA ALA A 260 20.64 17.69 -3.48
C ALA A 260 21.99 16.99 -3.34
N ASN A 261 22.18 16.22 -2.27
CA ASN A 261 23.25 15.22 -2.21
C ASN A 261 22.73 13.89 -2.75
N ILE A 262 23.10 13.57 -3.99
CA ILE A 262 22.76 12.29 -4.63
C ILE A 262 23.70 11.22 -4.11
N THR A 263 23.13 10.21 -3.46
CA THR A 263 23.84 9.04 -2.95
C THR A 263 23.59 7.85 -3.87
N ILE A 264 24.68 7.27 -4.39
CA ILE A 264 24.68 6.08 -5.23
C ILE A 264 25.33 4.95 -4.43
N THR A 265 24.60 3.85 -4.24
CA THR A 265 25.12 2.67 -3.56
C THR A 265 25.29 1.56 -4.58
N VAL A 266 26.53 1.12 -4.80
CA VAL A 266 26.87 -0.05 -5.60
C VAL A 266 27.23 -1.18 -4.64
N GLU A 267 26.53 -2.29 -4.71
CA GLU A 267 26.76 -3.45 -3.84
C GLU A 267 27.15 -4.65 -4.69
N ASN A 268 28.26 -5.28 -4.34
CA ASN A 268 28.67 -6.55 -4.92
C ASN A 268 28.23 -7.65 -3.96
N LYS A 269 27.08 -8.25 -4.24
CA LYS A 269 26.56 -9.41 -3.53
C LYS A 269 27.23 -10.71 -3.97
N GLY A 270 28.00 -10.69 -5.05
CA GLY A 270 28.69 -11.86 -5.57
C GLY A 270 29.91 -12.25 -4.75
N ALA A 271 30.49 -13.37 -5.18
CA ALA A 271 31.66 -14.02 -4.58
C ALA A 271 33.00 -13.46 -5.08
N VAL A 272 33.00 -12.67 -6.16
CA VAL A 272 34.24 -12.25 -6.81
C VAL A 272 34.49 -10.77 -6.66
N ASN A 273 35.71 -10.41 -6.29
CA ASN A 273 36.18 -9.02 -6.32
C ASN A 273 36.24 -8.52 -7.75
N LEU A 274 35.55 -7.41 -8.04
CA LEU A 274 35.59 -6.76 -9.34
C LEU A 274 36.48 -5.53 -9.29
N THR A 275 37.39 -5.39 -10.25
CA THR A 275 38.26 -4.22 -10.39
C THR A 275 37.90 -3.40 -11.61
N GLY A 276 38.07 -2.08 -11.54
CA GLY A 276 37.85 -1.21 -12.70
C GLY A 276 36.38 -0.99 -13.07
N VAL A 277 35.45 -1.26 -12.14
CA VAL A 277 34.01 -1.07 -12.33
C VAL A 277 33.72 0.41 -12.61
N GLN A 278 33.11 0.72 -13.76
CA GLN A 278 32.72 2.08 -14.12
C GLN A 278 31.32 2.37 -13.61
N VAL A 279 31.16 3.47 -12.87
CA VAL A 279 29.85 3.94 -12.39
C VAL A 279 29.60 5.31 -13.01
N ILE A 280 28.55 5.44 -13.81
CA ILE A 280 28.25 6.67 -14.55
C ILE A 280 26.88 7.19 -14.15
N LEU A 281 26.83 8.42 -13.65
CA LEU A 281 25.58 9.14 -13.36
C LEU A 281 25.20 10.02 -14.54
N TYR A 282 23.93 9.96 -14.92
CA TYR A 282 23.30 10.78 -15.94
C TYR A 282 22.09 11.52 -15.38
N ASP A 283 21.80 12.66 -15.99
CA ASP A 283 20.52 13.36 -15.87
C ASP A 283 19.93 13.52 -17.27
N SER A 284 18.77 12.89 -17.47
CA SER A 284 17.98 13.03 -18.70
C SER A 284 18.80 12.74 -19.96
N GLY A 285 19.66 11.73 -19.87
CA GLY A 285 20.58 11.30 -20.94
C GLY A 285 21.92 12.04 -20.99
N LYS A 286 22.09 13.15 -20.28
CA LYS A 286 23.37 13.87 -20.19
C LYS A 286 24.22 13.30 -19.05
N LYS A 287 25.43 12.86 -19.37
CA LYS A 287 26.40 12.41 -18.37
C LYS A 287 26.76 13.55 -17.42
N LEU A 288 26.62 13.30 -16.12
CA LEU A 288 27.01 14.20 -15.04
C LEU A 288 28.40 13.87 -14.51
N GLN A 289 28.62 12.60 -14.12
CA GLN A 289 29.83 12.18 -13.43
C GLN A 289 30.17 10.71 -13.75
N ASN A 290 31.45 10.36 -13.68
CA ASN A 290 31.95 9.00 -13.80
C ASN A 290 32.92 8.67 -12.66
N TRP A 291 32.81 7.48 -12.10
CA TRP A 291 33.74 6.93 -11.12
C TRP A 291 34.28 5.58 -11.59
N THR A 292 35.50 5.26 -11.19
CA THR A 292 36.06 3.92 -11.30
C THR A 292 36.27 3.38 -9.90
N ILE A 293 35.66 2.24 -9.58
CA ILE A 293 35.73 1.63 -8.25
C ILE A 293 36.21 0.18 -8.34
N ASN A 294 36.72 -0.31 -7.22
CA ASN A 294 36.82 -1.74 -6.98
C ASN A 294 35.62 -2.14 -6.11
N ALA A 295 34.85 -3.13 -6.57
CA ALA A 295 33.69 -3.65 -5.87
C ALA A 295 34.08 -4.98 -5.20
N VAL A 296 34.37 -4.93 -3.90
CA VAL A 296 34.79 -6.09 -3.11
C VAL A 296 33.57 -6.98 -2.83
N ALA A 297 33.75 -8.30 -2.98
CA ALA A 297 32.73 -9.31 -2.75
C ALA A 297 32.07 -9.16 -1.36
N GLY A 298 30.75 -9.29 -1.29
CA GLY A 298 29.97 -9.16 -0.07
C GLY A 298 29.91 -7.74 0.53
N THR A 299 30.34 -6.70 -0.19
CA THR A 299 30.39 -5.32 0.33
C THR A 299 29.66 -4.32 -0.54
N GLN A 300 29.42 -3.13 0.03
CA GLN A 300 28.88 -1.98 -0.70
C GLN A 300 29.86 -0.81 -0.75
N LYS A 301 29.80 -0.06 -1.86
CA LYS A 301 30.49 1.20 -2.07
C LYS A 301 29.46 2.32 -2.24
N VAL A 302 29.62 3.37 -1.44
CA VAL A 302 28.79 4.57 -1.52
C VAL A 302 29.55 5.68 -2.25
N LEU A 303 28.90 6.30 -3.23
CA LEU A 303 29.39 7.43 -4.01
C LEU A 303 28.40 8.60 -3.86
N ASN A 304 28.92 9.81 -3.78
CA ASN A 304 28.12 11.01 -3.59
C ASN A 304 28.33 12.01 -4.74
N TYR A 305 27.29 12.71 -5.13
CA TYR A 305 27.32 13.80 -6.10
C TYR A 305 26.40 14.94 -5.67
N ILE A 306 26.93 16.15 -5.59
CA ILE A 306 26.13 17.34 -5.28
C ILE A 306 25.48 17.84 -6.57
N TYR A 307 24.14 17.75 -6.63
CA TYR A 307 23.34 18.27 -7.73
C TYR A 307 22.85 19.68 -7.37
N THR A 308 23.33 20.67 -8.10
CA THR A 308 23.02 22.09 -7.88
C THR A 308 21.94 22.59 -8.82
N TYR A 309 21.11 23.51 -8.32
CA TYR A 309 20.11 24.21 -9.11
C TYR A 309 20.71 24.97 -10.30
N SER A 310 19.98 25.00 -11.40
CA SER A 310 20.23 25.89 -12.54
C SER A 310 18.90 26.33 -13.16
N PRO A 311 18.70 27.62 -13.49
CA PRO A 311 17.47 28.09 -14.11
C PRO A 311 17.11 27.39 -15.43
N GLY A 312 18.12 26.93 -16.18
CA GLY A 312 17.92 26.18 -17.42
C GLY A 312 17.53 24.70 -17.23
N LEU A 313 17.49 24.23 -15.98
CA LEU A 313 17.15 22.87 -15.58
C LEU A 313 15.91 22.85 -14.70
N VAL A 314 15.01 23.83 -14.80
CA VAL A 314 13.75 23.78 -14.04
C VAL A 314 12.82 22.75 -14.67
N GLY A 315 12.38 21.77 -13.88
CA GLY A 315 11.49 20.72 -14.35
C GLY A 315 11.65 19.38 -13.61
N LEU A 316 11.12 18.33 -14.24
CA LEU A 316 11.26 16.96 -13.78
C LEU A 316 12.41 16.27 -14.53
N HIS A 317 13.35 15.72 -13.78
CA HIS A 317 14.59 15.13 -14.28
C HIS A 317 14.62 13.63 -14.02
N THR A 318 15.16 12.85 -14.96
CA THR A 318 15.39 11.41 -14.78
C THR A 318 16.86 11.17 -14.52
N LEU A 319 17.20 10.92 -13.25
CA LEU A 319 18.52 10.44 -12.88
C LEU A 319 18.65 8.98 -13.30
N LYS A 320 19.76 8.63 -13.94
CA LYS A 320 20.11 7.25 -14.29
C LYS A 320 21.54 6.98 -13.84
N VAL A 321 21.77 5.83 -13.21
CA VAL A 321 23.13 5.31 -12.97
C VAL A 321 23.32 4.05 -13.77
N GLU A 322 24.47 3.94 -14.43
CA GLU A 322 24.94 2.74 -15.10
C GLU A 322 26.21 2.24 -14.41
N VAL A 323 26.25 0.95 -14.08
CA VAL A 323 27.41 0.26 -13.52
C VAL A 323 27.88 -0.77 -14.53
N ASN A 324 29.04 -0.52 -15.14
CA ASN A 324 29.64 -1.37 -16.15
C ASN A 324 30.84 -2.11 -15.57
N PHE A 325 30.88 -3.43 -15.74
CA PHE A 325 31.98 -4.27 -15.28
C PHE A 325 32.18 -5.46 -16.23
N VAL A 326 33.33 -6.09 -16.13
CA VAL A 326 33.64 -7.35 -16.82
C VAL A 326 33.67 -8.43 -15.75
N ASP A 327 32.93 -9.51 -15.95
CA ASP A 327 32.98 -10.67 -15.05
C ASP A 327 34.25 -11.51 -15.29
N PRO A 328 34.56 -12.48 -14.41
CA PRO A 328 35.76 -13.32 -14.56
C PRO A 328 35.82 -14.12 -15.87
N ASP A 329 34.69 -14.37 -16.51
CA ASP A 329 34.60 -15.03 -17.82
C ASP A 329 34.89 -14.07 -18.99
N GLY A 330 35.20 -12.81 -18.71
CA GLY A 330 35.50 -11.80 -19.72
C GLY A 330 34.25 -11.18 -20.34
N VAL A 331 33.06 -11.44 -19.81
CA VAL A 331 31.80 -10.92 -20.33
C VAL A 331 31.51 -9.55 -19.73
N SER A 332 31.25 -8.57 -20.60
CA SER A 332 30.84 -7.23 -20.17
C SER A 332 29.38 -7.22 -19.73
N LYS A 333 29.11 -6.68 -18.54
CA LYS A 333 27.79 -6.57 -17.92
C LYS A 333 27.49 -5.12 -17.52
N THR A 334 26.21 -4.78 -17.55
CA THR A 334 25.70 -3.45 -17.19
C THR A 334 24.49 -3.57 -16.28
N VAL A 335 24.55 -2.90 -15.14
CA VAL A 335 23.44 -2.81 -14.18
C VAL A 335 23.00 -1.35 -14.10
N THR A 336 21.69 -1.10 -14.05
CA THR A 336 21.17 0.28 -14.06
C THR A 336 20.16 0.54 -12.95
N ALA A 337 20.11 1.78 -12.49
CA ALA A 337 19.05 2.29 -11.62
C ALA A 337 18.57 3.64 -12.14
N THR A 338 17.30 3.96 -11.92
CA THR A 338 16.70 5.25 -12.30
C THR A 338 15.89 5.84 -11.15
N LYS A 339 15.86 7.17 -11.07
CA LYS A 339 15.02 7.90 -10.11
C LYS A 339 14.66 9.28 -10.65
N LEU A 340 13.42 9.72 -10.40
CA LEU A 340 12.98 11.07 -10.77
C LEU A 340 13.47 12.08 -9.73
N LEU A 341 13.84 13.29 -10.16
CA LEU A 341 14.24 14.41 -9.30
C LEU A 341 13.54 15.67 -9.82
N THR A 342 12.87 16.41 -8.93
CA THR A 342 12.27 17.69 -9.28
C THR A 342 13.26 18.82 -9.02
N VAL A 343 13.44 19.73 -9.98
CA VAL A 343 14.32 20.89 -9.88
C VAL A 343 13.50 22.17 -10.06
N GLY A 344 13.60 23.09 -9.11
CA GLY A 344 12.93 24.39 -9.15
C GLY A 344 11.42 24.34 -8.89
N ALA A 345 10.96 23.47 -7.98
CA ALA A 345 9.53 23.31 -7.67
C ALA A 345 8.89 24.63 -7.20
N SER A 346 9.63 25.40 -6.40
CA SER A 346 9.20 26.71 -5.90
C SER A 346 8.97 27.72 -7.05
N VAL A 347 9.89 27.76 -8.01
CA VAL A 347 9.79 28.62 -9.20
C VAL A 347 8.62 28.19 -10.08
N MET A 348 8.41 26.89 -10.27
CA MET A 348 7.26 26.35 -11.00
C MET A 348 5.93 26.77 -10.36
N LEU A 349 5.83 26.70 -9.03
CA LEU A 349 4.63 27.13 -8.28
C LEU A 349 4.40 28.63 -8.43
N GLN A 350 5.45 29.45 -8.29
CA GLN A 350 5.36 30.91 -8.48
C GLN A 350 4.83 31.24 -9.88
N ASN A 351 5.37 30.61 -10.93
CA ASN A 351 4.93 30.82 -12.31
C ASN A 351 3.46 30.41 -12.53
N ARG A 352 3.03 29.29 -11.95
CA ARG A 352 1.62 28.87 -11.99
C ARG A 352 0.70 29.90 -11.34
N LEU A 353 1.06 30.39 -10.16
CA LEU A 353 0.26 31.38 -9.44
C LEU A 353 0.20 32.72 -10.19
N VAL A 354 1.33 33.19 -10.73
CA VAL A 354 1.37 34.38 -11.60
C VAL A 354 0.46 34.21 -12.82
N THR A 355 0.50 33.05 -13.47
CA THR A 355 -0.36 32.73 -14.61
C THR A 355 -1.84 32.75 -14.21
N ALA A 356 -2.19 32.14 -13.08
CA ALA A 356 -3.56 32.19 -12.55
C ALA A 356 -4.01 33.63 -12.26
N GLY A 357 -3.13 34.48 -11.72
CA GLY A 357 -3.39 35.90 -11.52
C GLY A 357 -3.74 36.62 -12.82
N TYR A 358 -2.98 36.41 -13.90
CA TYR A 358 -3.30 36.97 -15.22
C TYR A 358 -4.62 36.44 -15.80
N THR A 359 -4.96 35.17 -15.54
CA THR A 359 -6.23 34.60 -15.98
C THR A 359 -7.43 35.19 -15.22
N LEU A 360 -7.28 35.42 -13.91
CA LEU A 360 -8.36 35.93 -13.06
C LEU A 360 -8.54 37.45 -13.14
N GLU A 361 -7.48 38.22 -13.44
CA GLU A 361 -7.54 39.68 -13.57
C GLU A 361 -8.73 40.16 -14.43
N PRO A 362 -8.92 39.69 -15.68
CA PRO A 362 -10.02 40.16 -16.53
C PRO A 362 -11.41 39.69 -16.08
N MET A 363 -11.49 38.65 -15.24
CA MET A 363 -12.77 38.10 -14.78
C MET A 363 -13.32 38.86 -13.57
N TYR A 364 -12.46 39.53 -12.81
CA TYR A 364 -12.83 40.16 -11.54
C TYR A 364 -13.93 41.20 -11.69
N ASP A 365 -13.84 42.10 -12.68
CA ASP A 365 -14.81 43.18 -12.85
C ASP A 365 -16.22 42.63 -13.12
N SER A 366 -16.32 41.58 -13.95
CA SER A 366 -17.60 40.92 -14.22
C SER A 366 -18.22 40.30 -12.96
N GLU A 367 -17.39 39.64 -12.14
CA GLU A 367 -17.84 39.04 -10.88
C GLU A 367 -18.19 40.08 -9.82
N TYR A 368 -17.48 41.20 -9.80
CA TYR A 368 -17.78 42.33 -8.92
C TYR A 368 -19.14 42.94 -9.28
N GLN A 369 -19.42 43.18 -10.57
CA GLN A 369 -20.72 43.67 -11.03
C GLN A 369 -21.84 42.68 -10.74
N LYS A 370 -21.60 41.38 -10.94
CA LYS A 370 -22.57 40.34 -10.55
C LYS A 370 -22.91 40.44 -9.06
N THR A 371 -21.90 40.57 -8.20
CA THR A 371 -22.10 40.67 -6.75
C THR A 371 -22.86 41.94 -6.35
N LEU A 372 -22.62 43.06 -7.03
CA LEU A 372 -23.42 44.29 -6.84
C LEU A 372 -24.89 44.07 -7.20
N SER A 373 -25.18 43.41 -8.33
CA SER A 373 -26.55 43.07 -8.73
C SER A 373 -27.24 42.21 -7.68
N MET A 374 -26.53 41.22 -7.12
CA MET A 374 -27.08 40.36 -6.07
C MET A 374 -27.39 41.13 -4.78
N LEU A 375 -26.56 42.13 -4.42
CA LEU A 375 -26.85 43.02 -3.29
C LEU A 375 -28.05 43.93 -3.57
N ASP A 376 -28.19 44.45 -4.79
CA ASP A 376 -29.33 45.27 -5.18
C ASP A 376 -30.63 44.47 -5.09
N GLU A 377 -30.63 43.24 -5.63
CA GLU A 377 -31.73 42.28 -5.48
C GLU A 377 -32.06 42.01 -4.01
N LEU A 378 -31.05 41.71 -3.18
CA LEU A 378 -31.24 41.48 -1.75
C LEU A 378 -31.86 42.70 -1.05
N SER A 379 -31.41 43.90 -1.40
CA SER A 379 -31.92 45.15 -0.81
C SER A 379 -33.35 45.49 -1.23
N SER A 380 -33.83 44.92 -2.34
CA SER A 380 -35.21 45.06 -2.79
C SER A 380 -36.20 44.20 -2.00
N LEU A 381 -35.71 43.20 -1.26
CA LEU A 381 -36.53 42.37 -0.38
C LEU A 381 -36.87 43.12 0.91
N VAL A 382 -38.01 42.78 1.51
CA VAL A 382 -38.33 43.22 2.87
C VAL A 382 -37.48 42.40 3.83
N ILE A 383 -36.32 42.94 4.22
CA ILE A 383 -35.37 42.25 5.09
C ILE A 383 -35.88 42.28 6.54
N PRO A 384 -36.14 41.11 7.17
CA PRO A 384 -36.50 41.03 8.58
C PRO A 384 -35.44 41.71 9.47
N PRO A 385 -35.84 42.37 10.59
CA PRO A 385 -34.90 43.07 11.48
C PRO A 385 -33.70 42.23 11.91
N LYS A 386 -33.91 40.93 12.17
CA LYS A 386 -32.88 39.97 12.59
C LYS A 386 -31.74 39.76 11.58
N TYR A 387 -32.01 39.96 10.29
CA TYR A 387 -31.02 39.82 9.21
C TYR A 387 -30.40 41.14 8.76
N LYS A 388 -30.91 42.28 9.25
CA LYS A 388 -30.54 43.61 8.75
C LYS A 388 -29.05 43.92 8.90
N ASP A 389 -28.43 43.43 9.97
CA ASP A 389 -27.01 43.66 10.26
C ASP A 389 -26.05 42.83 9.39
N LYS A 390 -26.55 41.81 8.68
CA LYS A 390 -25.72 40.98 7.76
C LYS A 390 -25.37 41.73 6.48
N VAL A 391 -26.25 42.61 6.00
CA VAL A 391 -26.09 43.32 4.71
C VAL A 391 -24.88 44.25 4.69
N PRO A 392 -24.64 45.14 5.69
CA PRO A 392 -23.43 45.96 5.73
C PRO A 392 -22.14 45.13 5.74
N GLY A 393 -22.17 43.92 6.30
CA GLY A 393 -21.03 43.00 6.32
C GLY A 393 -20.59 42.57 4.91
N PHE A 394 -21.51 42.44 3.96
CA PHE A 394 -21.19 42.12 2.58
C PHE A 394 -20.47 43.28 1.88
N GLU A 395 -20.91 44.51 2.08
CA GLU A 395 -20.26 45.70 1.52
C GLU A 395 -18.82 45.85 2.03
N VAL A 396 -18.59 45.60 3.32
CA VAL A 396 -17.23 45.60 3.91
C VAL A 396 -16.33 44.56 3.24
N LYS A 397 -16.83 43.32 3.06
CA LYS A 397 -16.09 42.25 2.38
C LYS A 397 -15.82 42.61 0.90
N MET A 398 -16.79 43.20 0.19
CA MET A 398 -16.62 43.65 -1.19
C MET A 398 -15.57 44.75 -1.33
N ASN A 399 -15.60 45.76 -0.43
CA ASN A 399 -14.59 46.81 -0.40
C ASN A 399 -13.20 46.23 -0.15
N LYS A 400 -13.07 45.25 0.76
CA LYS A 400 -11.80 44.58 0.99
C LYS A 400 -11.30 43.82 -0.23
N SER A 401 -12.21 43.14 -0.93
CA SER A 401 -11.91 42.46 -2.19
C SER A 401 -11.37 43.44 -3.23
N LYS A 402 -12.04 44.60 -3.40
CA LYS A 402 -11.63 45.64 -4.34
C LYS A 402 -10.24 46.22 -4.02
N GLU A 403 -9.97 46.51 -2.76
CA GLU A 403 -8.65 46.98 -2.32
C GLU A 403 -7.53 45.97 -2.66
N LEU A 404 -7.78 44.68 -2.41
CA LEU A 404 -6.87 43.60 -2.75
C LEU A 404 -6.66 43.51 -4.26
N PHE A 405 -7.74 43.55 -5.04
CA PHE A 405 -7.69 43.51 -6.49
C PHE A 405 -6.86 44.66 -7.06
N GLU A 406 -7.16 45.91 -6.71
CA GLU A 406 -6.46 47.08 -7.21
C GLU A 406 -4.97 47.05 -6.85
N THR A 407 -4.64 46.60 -5.63
CA THR A 407 -3.25 46.43 -5.22
C THR A 407 -2.57 45.30 -5.98
N GLY A 408 -3.27 44.18 -6.18
CA GLY A 408 -2.81 43.04 -6.95
C GLY A 408 -2.50 43.42 -8.40
N GLN A 409 -3.39 44.18 -9.02
CA GLN A 409 -3.28 44.68 -10.39
C GLN A 409 -2.05 45.58 -10.56
N ARG A 410 -1.82 46.50 -9.61
CA ARG A 410 -0.61 47.35 -9.61
C ARG A 410 0.65 46.49 -9.56
N LEU A 411 0.71 45.55 -8.62
CA LEU A 411 1.88 44.68 -8.42
C LEU A 411 2.14 43.73 -9.59
N LEU A 412 1.09 43.18 -10.20
CA LEU A 412 1.20 42.29 -11.36
C LEU A 412 1.83 42.99 -12.58
N ARG A 413 1.60 44.31 -12.72
CA ARG A 413 2.11 45.13 -13.82
C ARG A 413 3.55 45.60 -13.67
N TYR A 414 4.17 45.48 -12.49
CA TYR A 414 5.56 45.94 -12.26
C TYR A 414 6.63 45.13 -13.01
N ARG A 415 6.26 44.06 -13.74
CA ARG A 415 7.16 43.18 -14.54
C ARG A 415 8.44 42.75 -13.79
N HIS A 416 8.34 42.59 -12.47
CA HIS A 416 9.40 42.03 -11.63
C HIS A 416 8.86 40.76 -10.97
N PRO A 417 9.54 39.61 -11.05
CA PRO A 417 9.00 38.30 -10.65
C PRO A 417 8.39 38.28 -9.24
N TYR A 418 9.08 38.88 -8.28
CA TYR A 418 8.64 38.98 -6.89
C TYR A 418 7.31 39.75 -6.73
N TYR A 419 7.18 40.90 -7.40
CA TYR A 419 5.96 41.70 -7.32
C TYR A 419 4.81 41.07 -8.11
N SER A 420 5.10 40.43 -9.24
CA SER A 420 4.09 39.70 -10.01
C SER A 420 3.48 38.55 -9.20
N TYR A 421 4.28 37.82 -8.43
CA TYR A 421 3.80 36.76 -7.54
C TYR A 421 2.85 37.30 -6.45
N ILE A 422 3.27 38.33 -5.72
CA ILE A 422 2.42 38.96 -4.69
C ILE A 422 1.15 39.55 -5.33
N GLY A 423 1.28 40.14 -6.52
CA GLY A 423 0.16 40.68 -7.28
C GLY A 423 -0.87 39.62 -7.60
N ALA A 424 -0.43 38.47 -8.10
CA ALA A 424 -1.30 37.35 -8.43
C ALA A 424 -1.99 36.75 -7.19
N LEU A 425 -1.29 36.61 -6.06
CA LEU A 425 -1.90 36.16 -4.80
C LEU A 425 -3.02 37.10 -4.35
N ARG A 426 -2.84 38.42 -4.50
CA ARG A 426 -3.87 39.41 -4.15
C ARG A 426 -5.08 39.34 -5.07
N ILE A 427 -4.88 39.14 -6.37
CA ILE A 427 -5.98 38.95 -7.34
C ILE A 427 -6.75 37.65 -7.06
N TYR A 428 -6.03 36.57 -6.75
CA TYR A 428 -6.66 35.33 -6.34
C TYR A 428 -7.50 35.53 -5.07
N GLY A 429 -6.92 36.16 -4.05
CA GLY A 429 -7.60 36.47 -2.79
C GLY A 429 -8.83 37.35 -2.97
N SER A 430 -8.77 38.38 -3.82
CA SER A 430 -9.93 39.23 -4.10
C SER A 430 -11.06 38.43 -4.76
N TYR A 431 -10.74 37.61 -5.77
CA TYR A 431 -11.70 36.77 -6.45
C TYR A 431 -12.36 35.77 -5.49
N SER A 432 -11.59 35.12 -4.63
CA SER A 432 -12.11 34.19 -3.61
C SER A 432 -13.05 34.87 -2.62
N ILE A 433 -12.76 36.11 -2.20
CA ILE A 433 -13.66 36.87 -1.33
C ILE A 433 -14.98 37.15 -2.04
N LEU A 434 -14.96 37.56 -3.32
CA LEU A 434 -16.20 37.80 -4.07
C LEU A 434 -17.07 36.56 -4.16
N LYS A 435 -16.49 35.41 -4.52
CA LYS A 435 -17.24 34.15 -4.60
C LYS A 435 -17.87 33.75 -3.28
N ARG A 436 -17.18 34.01 -2.16
CA ARG A 436 -17.74 33.80 -0.82
C ARG A 436 -18.90 34.74 -0.53
N VAL A 437 -18.75 36.03 -0.83
CA VAL A 437 -19.84 37.01 -0.64
C VAL A 437 -21.06 36.65 -1.49
N GLN A 438 -20.89 36.25 -2.75
CA GLN A 438 -21.98 35.80 -3.62
C GLN A 438 -22.76 34.64 -2.97
N LYS A 439 -22.03 33.64 -2.47
CA LYS A 439 -22.63 32.51 -1.75
C LYS A 439 -23.36 32.97 -0.49
N ASP A 440 -22.73 33.80 0.34
CA ASP A 440 -23.34 34.30 1.59
C ASP A 440 -24.63 35.12 1.30
N ILE A 441 -24.68 35.87 0.18
CA ILE A 441 -25.88 36.60 -0.26
C ILE A 441 -26.98 35.63 -0.69
N GLU A 442 -26.65 34.61 -1.49
CA GLU A 442 -27.61 33.59 -1.92
C GLU A 442 -28.22 32.86 -0.72
N GLU A 443 -27.39 32.44 0.24
CA GLU A 443 -27.85 31.79 1.47
C GLU A 443 -28.79 32.71 2.28
N LEU A 444 -28.46 34.00 2.40
CA LEU A 444 -29.33 34.95 3.09
C LEU A 444 -30.66 35.17 2.35
N LYS A 445 -30.63 35.22 1.02
CA LYS A 445 -31.84 35.37 0.21
C LYS A 445 -32.81 34.21 0.45
N VAL A 446 -32.33 32.98 0.46
CA VAL A 446 -33.14 31.80 0.77
C VAL A 446 -33.73 31.88 2.19
N LEU A 447 -32.96 32.35 3.17
CA LEU A 447 -33.45 32.54 4.55
C LEU A 447 -34.50 33.64 4.69
N ILE A 448 -34.48 34.67 3.84
CA ILE A 448 -35.50 35.71 3.83
C ILE A 448 -36.76 35.18 3.16
N GLU A 449 -36.61 34.52 2.02
CA GLU A 449 -37.71 33.96 1.22
C GLU A 449 -38.42 32.79 1.93
N SER A 450 -37.75 32.10 2.85
CA SER A 450 -38.37 31.04 3.65
C SER A 450 -39.46 31.56 4.61
N GLY A 451 -39.43 32.85 4.98
CA GLY A 451 -40.44 33.45 5.85
C GLY A 451 -40.40 32.99 7.32
N LEU A 452 -39.29 32.38 7.76
CA LEU A 452 -39.13 31.92 9.14
C LEU A 452 -39.26 33.07 10.13
N SER A 453 -40.16 32.96 11.10
CA SER A 453 -40.27 33.90 12.22
C SER A 453 -39.10 33.75 13.20
N LYS A 454 -38.64 32.52 13.46
CA LYS A 454 -37.48 32.20 14.32
C LYS A 454 -36.15 32.11 13.56
N GLU A 455 -35.02 32.33 14.24
CA GLU A 455 -33.69 32.01 13.73
C GLU A 455 -33.35 30.58 14.08
N ILE A 456 -33.13 29.73 13.07
CA ILE A 456 -32.80 28.31 13.28
C ILE A 456 -31.28 28.17 13.27
N ASP A 457 -30.64 28.50 14.40
CA ASP A 457 -29.18 28.66 14.52
C ASP A 457 -28.53 27.85 15.66
N GLY A 458 -29.31 27.04 16.36
CA GLY A 458 -28.91 26.26 17.52
C GLY A 458 -28.84 27.10 18.80
N SER A 459 -29.74 28.08 18.97
CA SER A 459 -29.79 29.00 20.12
C SER A 459 -31.24 29.20 20.60
N LEU A 460 -31.42 29.47 21.89
CA LEU A 460 -32.73 29.82 22.45
C LEU A 460 -32.97 31.33 22.56
N ALA A 461 -32.15 32.16 21.91
CA ALA A 461 -32.15 33.61 22.12
C ALA A 461 -33.48 34.29 21.71
N ASP A 462 -34.20 33.72 20.75
CA ASP A 462 -35.50 34.16 20.23
C ASP A 462 -36.67 33.25 20.65
N TRP A 463 -36.42 32.35 21.60
CA TRP A 463 -37.44 31.50 22.21
C TRP A 463 -37.97 32.11 23.51
N ASN A 464 -39.28 31.97 23.72
CA ASN A 464 -39.95 32.50 24.89
C ASN A 464 -40.20 31.39 25.91
N GLU A 465 -40.11 31.69 27.20
CA GLU A 465 -40.39 30.72 28.26
C GLU A 465 -41.81 30.13 28.18
N SER A 466 -42.78 30.88 27.63
CA SER A 466 -44.16 30.40 27.40
C SER A 466 -44.27 29.30 26.35
N THR A 467 -43.23 29.08 25.55
CA THR A 467 -43.16 28.02 24.52
C THR A 467 -42.46 26.77 25.04
N LYS A 468 -41.97 26.80 26.30
CA LYS A 468 -41.41 25.62 26.97
C LYS A 468 -42.54 24.68 27.37
N MET A 469 -42.59 23.52 26.73
CA MET A 469 -43.64 22.54 26.94
C MET A 469 -43.28 21.47 27.97
N ALA A 470 -41.99 21.17 28.11
CA ALA A 470 -41.50 20.24 29.13
C ALA A 470 -40.10 20.64 29.62
N GLU A 471 -39.79 20.29 30.86
CA GLU A 471 -38.47 20.44 31.48
C GLU A 471 -38.17 19.20 32.32
N ASP A 472 -36.95 18.68 32.22
CA ASP A 472 -36.47 17.65 33.13
C ASP A 472 -36.27 18.26 34.52
N THR A 473 -37.09 17.78 35.44
CA THR A 473 -37.06 18.13 36.87
C THR A 473 -36.67 16.95 37.75
N MET A 474 -36.62 15.74 37.19
CA MET A 474 -36.31 14.51 37.92
C MET A 474 -34.82 14.18 37.84
N GLY A 475 -34.14 14.59 36.77
CA GLY A 475 -32.70 14.41 36.61
C GLY A 475 -32.32 12.94 36.40
N LEU A 476 -33.15 12.17 35.70
CA LEU A 476 -32.93 10.74 35.46
C LEU A 476 -31.99 10.50 34.26
N GLY A 477 -31.82 11.49 33.39
CA GLY A 477 -31.00 11.38 32.19
C GLY A 477 -29.54 11.08 32.46
N GLN A 478 -28.99 10.16 31.68
CA GLN A 478 -27.61 9.70 31.81
C GLN A 478 -26.61 10.73 31.27
N ASP A 479 -25.36 10.71 31.74
CA ASP A 479 -24.37 11.76 31.44
C ASP A 479 -24.22 12.10 29.94
N GLY A 480 -24.35 11.14 29.02
CA GLY A 480 -24.31 11.42 27.58
C GLY A 480 -25.62 11.30 26.82
N ALA A 481 -26.73 11.14 27.53
CA ALA A 481 -28.09 11.05 27.01
C ALA A 481 -29.06 11.74 27.98
N ASN A 482 -28.88 13.05 28.17
CA ASN A 482 -29.67 13.86 29.09
C ASN A 482 -30.37 15.01 28.38
N LEU A 483 -31.70 15.04 28.45
CA LEU A 483 -32.54 16.11 27.94
C LEU A 483 -32.92 17.07 29.06
N LYS A 484 -32.85 18.37 28.79
CA LYS A 484 -33.16 19.42 29.75
C LYS A 484 -34.53 20.02 29.57
N ALA A 485 -34.88 20.38 28.34
CA ALA A 485 -36.11 21.09 28.04
C ALA A 485 -36.54 20.89 26.58
N LEU A 486 -37.86 20.85 26.37
CA LEU A 486 -38.51 20.83 25.08
C LEU A 486 -39.34 22.10 24.92
N TYR A 487 -39.11 22.82 23.82
CA TYR A 487 -39.88 23.99 23.42
C TYR A 487 -40.62 23.70 22.12
N VAL A 488 -41.87 24.15 22.03
CA VAL A 488 -42.69 24.04 20.82
C VAL A 488 -43.40 25.37 20.60
N ASP A 489 -43.29 25.91 19.40
CA ASP A 489 -43.92 27.16 18.98
C ASP A 489 -44.39 27.03 17.52
N TYR A 490 -45.15 27.99 17.02
CA TYR A 490 -45.59 27.97 15.62
C TYR A 490 -45.89 29.36 15.05
N ASP A 491 -45.92 29.43 13.73
CA ASP A 491 -46.50 30.55 12.99
C ASP A 491 -47.43 30.06 11.87
N ASP A 492 -47.78 30.95 10.94
CA ASP A 492 -48.67 30.63 9.83
C ASP A 492 -48.07 29.61 8.83
N ASN A 493 -46.75 29.41 8.83
CA ASN A 493 -46.04 28.61 7.84
C ASN A 493 -45.30 27.40 8.43
N TYR A 494 -44.85 27.47 9.69
CA TYR A 494 -44.01 26.46 10.31
C TYR A 494 -44.46 26.07 11.72
N LEU A 495 -44.22 24.80 12.04
CA LEU A 495 -44.03 24.31 13.40
C LEU A 495 -42.55 24.46 13.79
N TYR A 496 -42.28 25.02 14.95
CA TYR A 496 -40.93 25.13 15.51
C TYR A 496 -40.78 24.21 16.71
N ILE A 497 -39.70 23.46 16.76
CA ILE A 497 -39.36 22.60 17.90
C ILE A 497 -37.92 22.90 18.30
N ALA A 498 -37.66 23.13 19.59
CA ALA A 498 -36.30 23.18 20.12
C ALA A 498 -36.11 22.21 21.28
N LEU A 499 -34.98 21.51 21.25
CA LEU A 499 -34.58 20.52 22.24
C LEU A 499 -33.27 20.95 22.87
N VAL A 500 -33.24 21.00 24.20
CA VAL A 500 -32.05 21.34 24.98
C VAL A 500 -31.50 20.07 25.63
N GLY A 501 -30.20 19.84 25.49
CA GLY A 501 -29.50 18.78 26.22
C GLY A 501 -28.74 19.33 27.42
N ASP A 502 -28.70 18.58 28.53
CA ASP A 502 -27.81 18.83 29.68
C ASP A 502 -26.73 17.74 29.79
N ASN A 503 -26.23 17.30 28.62
CA ASN A 503 -25.21 16.27 28.53
C ASN A 503 -23.90 16.75 29.16
N LYS A 504 -23.28 15.86 29.94
CA LYS A 504 -21.97 15.96 30.61
C LYS A 504 -20.92 15.04 29.95
N ALA A 505 -21.33 14.20 29.01
CA ALA A 505 -20.48 13.32 28.21
C ALA A 505 -21.02 13.21 26.77
N SER A 506 -20.18 12.86 25.80
CA SER A 506 -20.62 12.66 24.41
C SER A 506 -20.52 11.20 24.01
N TRP A 507 -21.65 10.55 23.78
CA TRP A 507 -21.76 9.15 23.35
C TRP A 507 -22.23 9.04 21.90
N ASP A 508 -22.18 7.82 21.36
CA ASP A 508 -22.81 7.48 20.09
C ASP A 508 -24.29 7.17 20.36
N ILE A 509 -25.16 8.15 20.13
CA ILE A 509 -26.59 8.12 20.46
C ILE A 509 -27.41 8.77 19.34
N ALA A 510 -28.74 8.67 19.42
CA ALA A 510 -29.64 9.39 18.54
C ALA A 510 -30.67 10.19 19.35
N TYR A 511 -30.89 11.44 18.95
CA TYR A 511 -31.98 12.28 19.45
C TYR A 511 -33.17 12.15 18.50
N GLY A 512 -34.32 11.75 19.02
CA GLY A 512 -35.54 11.58 18.25
C GLY A 512 -36.64 12.54 18.67
N ILE A 513 -37.56 12.84 17.74
CA ILE A 513 -38.79 13.59 18.00
C ILE A 513 -39.95 12.89 17.30
N GLY A 514 -40.93 12.45 18.08
CA GLY A 514 -42.21 11.91 17.57
C GLY A 514 -43.27 13.01 17.51
N ILE A 515 -44.03 13.05 16.41
CA ILE A 515 -45.05 14.07 16.16
C ILE A 515 -46.36 13.41 15.71
N ASP A 516 -47.45 13.71 16.39
CA ASP A 516 -48.83 13.40 16.00
C ASP A 516 -49.56 14.69 15.61
N VAL A 517 -50.20 14.67 14.43
CA VAL A 517 -50.99 15.78 13.88
C VAL A 517 -52.42 15.37 13.50
N ASN A 518 -52.74 14.06 13.53
CA ASN A 518 -54.01 13.51 13.08
C ASN A 518 -54.87 12.92 14.22
N GLY A 519 -54.35 12.81 15.44
CA GLY A 519 -55.06 12.34 16.62
C GLY A 519 -54.89 10.83 16.92
N GLU A 520 -55.58 10.33 17.95
CA GLU A 520 -55.34 9.01 18.57
C GLU A 520 -55.63 7.77 17.69
N GLU A 521 -56.09 7.91 16.44
CA GLU A 521 -56.62 6.80 15.62
C GLU A 521 -55.73 6.37 14.44
N SER A 522 -54.64 7.08 14.14
CA SER A 522 -53.75 6.80 12.98
C SER A 522 -52.28 7.05 13.31
N GLY A 523 -51.38 6.24 12.76
CA GLY A 523 -49.93 6.42 12.97
C GLY A 523 -49.15 5.14 13.30
N TYR A 524 -47.87 5.32 13.60
CA TYR A 524 -46.99 4.29 14.12
C TYR A 524 -47.17 4.15 15.64
N SER A 525 -47.45 2.93 16.11
CA SER A 525 -47.76 2.66 17.52
C SER A 525 -46.79 1.69 18.20
N GLU A 526 -46.29 0.65 17.52
CA GLU A 526 -45.44 -0.38 18.14
C GLU A 526 -44.51 -1.08 17.14
N GLY A 527 -43.43 -1.68 17.65
CA GLY A 527 -42.51 -2.53 16.90
C GLY A 527 -41.08 -1.97 16.85
N LEU A 528 -40.55 -1.78 15.64
CA LEU A 528 -39.29 -1.09 15.40
C LEU A 528 -39.61 0.22 14.67
N ASP A 529 -39.10 1.33 15.21
CA ASP A 529 -39.41 2.67 14.70
C ASP A 529 -38.69 3.00 13.37
N MET A 530 -38.66 4.28 12.96
CA MET A 530 -38.01 4.70 11.72
C MET A 530 -36.52 4.34 11.64
N TRP A 531 -35.80 4.37 12.77
CA TRP A 531 -34.38 4.05 12.86
C TRP A 531 -34.10 2.68 13.49
N VAL A 532 -35.13 1.83 13.50
CA VAL A 532 -35.06 0.45 13.98
C VAL A 532 -34.77 0.40 15.50
N ARG A 533 -35.33 1.33 16.28
CA ARG A 533 -35.26 1.34 17.74
C ARG A 533 -36.40 0.55 18.36
N ARG A 534 -36.16 0.00 19.55
CA ARG A 534 -37.16 -0.77 20.31
C ARG A 534 -38.04 0.17 21.12
N MET A 535 -38.98 0.82 20.45
CA MET A 535 -39.92 1.71 21.12
C MET A 535 -41.27 1.76 20.40
N GLY A 536 -42.27 2.26 21.11
CA GLY A 536 -43.63 2.47 20.63
C GLY A 536 -44.24 3.74 21.22
N PHE A 537 -45.42 4.09 20.72
CA PHE A 537 -46.12 5.33 21.05
C PHE A 537 -47.61 5.07 21.24
N ASP A 538 -48.17 5.57 22.34
CA ASP A 538 -49.61 5.57 22.63
C ASP A 538 -50.02 6.93 23.25
N PRO A 539 -50.63 7.86 22.49
CA PRO A 539 -51.18 7.66 21.15
C PRO A 539 -50.12 7.47 20.06
N PRO A 540 -50.48 6.87 18.90
CA PRO A 540 -49.57 6.68 17.77
C PRO A 540 -49.06 8.01 17.20
N ILE A 541 -47.88 7.99 16.56
CA ILE A 541 -47.28 9.16 15.89
C ILE A 541 -47.38 9.09 14.36
N ASP A 542 -47.57 10.23 13.71
CA ASP A 542 -47.62 10.34 12.24
C ASP A 542 -46.23 10.54 11.62
N PHE A 543 -45.35 11.24 12.35
CA PHE A 543 -44.03 11.64 11.87
C PHE A 543 -42.96 11.42 12.92
N GLU A 544 -41.75 11.16 12.45
CA GLU A 544 -40.59 10.99 13.31
C GLU A 544 -39.37 11.71 12.72
N TYR A 545 -38.63 12.41 13.57
CA TYR A 545 -37.34 13.01 13.27
C TYR A 545 -36.24 12.27 14.03
N TYR A 546 -35.08 12.12 13.40
CA TYR A 546 -33.87 11.65 14.07
C TYR A 546 -32.64 12.48 13.73
N LEU A 547 -31.81 12.72 14.75
CA LEU A 547 -30.46 13.25 14.68
C LEU A 547 -29.48 12.23 15.27
N GLN A 548 -28.54 11.75 14.46
CA GLN A 548 -27.40 11.00 14.96
C GLN A 548 -26.42 11.94 15.66
N TRP A 549 -25.87 11.52 16.79
CA TRP A 549 -24.77 12.19 17.47
C TRP A 549 -23.58 11.25 17.64
N THR A 550 -22.37 11.76 17.38
CA THR A 550 -21.14 10.96 17.48
C THR A 550 -20.38 11.23 18.77
N SER A 551 -19.74 10.19 19.32
CA SER A 551 -18.83 10.31 20.44
C SER A 551 -17.68 11.29 20.15
N GLY A 552 -17.36 12.13 21.12
CA GLY A 552 -16.37 13.22 20.97
C GLY A 552 -16.93 14.54 20.42
N GLY A 553 -18.24 14.60 20.12
CA GLY A 553 -18.97 15.80 19.72
C GLY A 553 -19.11 15.93 18.20
N GLY A 554 -20.35 15.88 17.71
CA GLY A 554 -20.65 16.07 16.29
C GLY A 554 -22.06 15.63 15.92
N ALA A 555 -22.78 16.50 15.21
CA ALA A 555 -24.05 16.14 14.58
C ALA A 555 -23.78 15.32 13.31
N GLY A 556 -24.40 14.14 13.23
CA GLY A 556 -24.34 13.21 12.11
C GLY A 556 -25.52 13.36 11.16
N ALA A 557 -26.03 12.22 10.67
CA ALA A 557 -27.18 12.18 9.79
C ALA A 557 -28.43 12.75 10.47
N GLN A 558 -29.25 13.50 9.71
CA GLN A 558 -30.57 13.93 10.11
C GLN A 558 -31.60 13.43 9.11
N LYS A 559 -32.68 12.83 9.61
CA LYS A 559 -33.75 12.30 8.76
C LYS A 559 -35.12 12.59 9.36
N PHE A 560 -36.10 12.70 8.48
CA PHE A 560 -37.49 12.89 8.82
C PHE A 560 -38.31 11.89 8.01
N GLY A 561 -39.31 11.30 8.65
CA GLY A 561 -40.16 10.31 8.02
C GLY A 561 -41.62 10.49 8.37
N LYS A 562 -42.46 10.13 7.40
CA LYS A 562 -43.90 10.01 7.57
C LYS A 562 -44.28 8.54 7.63
N TRP A 563 -45.14 8.16 8.57
CA TRP A 563 -45.71 6.83 8.61
C TRP A 563 -46.69 6.61 7.46
N ILE A 564 -46.54 5.49 6.76
CA ILE A 564 -47.39 5.07 5.65
C ILE A 564 -48.21 3.84 6.09
N GLU A 565 -49.46 4.06 6.46
CA GLU A 565 -50.33 2.99 6.98
C GLU A 565 -50.54 1.84 5.99
N THR A 566 -50.66 2.14 4.69
CA THR A 566 -51.06 1.15 3.68
C THR A 566 -50.10 -0.03 3.53
N ASN A 567 -48.85 0.12 3.95
CA ASN A 567 -47.81 -0.92 3.91
C ASN A 567 -46.98 -0.99 5.20
N SER A 568 -47.43 -0.31 6.27
CA SER A 568 -46.78 -0.27 7.58
C SER A 568 -45.28 0.04 7.49
N THR A 569 -44.94 1.15 6.83
CA THR A 569 -43.54 1.56 6.63
C THR A 569 -43.34 3.05 6.76
N TRP A 570 -42.09 3.48 6.88
CA TRP A 570 -41.69 4.88 6.92
C TRP A 570 -41.29 5.40 5.54
N ASP A 571 -41.84 6.54 5.14
CA ASP A 571 -41.29 7.36 4.05
C ASP A 571 -40.15 8.22 4.60
N GLU A 572 -39.02 7.59 4.89
CA GLU A 572 -37.85 8.22 5.50
C GLU A 572 -36.96 8.88 4.44
N ARG A 573 -36.66 10.18 4.60
CA ARG A 573 -35.75 10.93 3.70
C ARG A 573 -34.92 11.96 4.46
N PRO A 574 -33.82 12.49 3.88
CA PRO A 574 -33.09 13.62 4.45
C PRO A 574 -34.01 14.84 4.67
N ILE A 575 -33.84 15.53 5.80
CA ILE A 575 -34.74 16.63 6.21
C ILE A 575 -34.87 17.78 5.18
N LYS A 576 -33.84 18.00 4.35
CA LYS A 576 -33.86 19.02 3.30
C LYS A 576 -34.87 18.71 2.19
N GLU A 577 -35.17 17.45 1.95
CA GLU A 577 -36.18 17.04 0.96
C GLU A 577 -37.60 17.34 1.44
N TRP A 578 -37.79 17.47 2.75
CA TRP A 578 -39.02 17.91 3.40
C TRP A 578 -39.11 19.44 3.57
N GLY A 579 -38.09 20.19 3.15
CA GLY A 579 -38.02 21.64 3.36
C GLY A 579 -37.79 22.05 4.82
N ILE A 580 -37.33 21.12 5.67
CA ILE A 580 -37.11 21.36 7.09
C ILE A 580 -35.76 22.06 7.31
N TRP A 581 -35.78 23.08 8.15
CA TRP A 581 -34.57 23.78 8.61
C TRP A 581 -34.11 23.18 9.94
N SER A 582 -32.79 23.10 10.14
CA SER A 582 -32.20 22.65 11.41
C SER A 582 -31.04 23.55 11.84
N GLY A 583 -30.97 23.81 13.14
CA GLY A 583 -29.94 24.60 13.81
C GLY A 583 -29.42 23.78 14.98
N ILE A 584 -28.11 23.53 15.04
CA ILE A 584 -27.54 22.60 16.03
C ILE A 584 -26.30 23.21 16.65
N THR A 585 -26.30 23.29 17.97
CA THR A 585 -25.13 23.61 18.79
C THR A 585 -24.83 22.45 19.71
N GLY A 586 -23.56 22.05 19.79
CA GLY A 586 -23.09 21.11 20.79
C GLY A 586 -21.64 21.36 21.18
N SER A 587 -21.13 20.47 22.01
CA SER A 587 -19.80 20.58 22.61
C SER A 587 -19.13 19.19 22.71
N SER A 588 -17.94 19.13 23.31
CA SER A 588 -17.31 17.87 23.70
C SER A 588 -18.15 17.04 24.68
N GLU A 589 -19.14 17.65 25.33
CA GLU A 589 -20.06 17.01 26.27
C GLU A 589 -21.37 16.60 25.61
N GLY A 590 -21.55 16.72 24.29
CA GLY A 590 -22.78 16.33 23.60
C GLY A 590 -23.62 17.49 23.07
N LEU A 591 -24.86 17.19 22.66
CA LEU A 591 -25.83 18.18 22.16
C LEU A 591 -26.12 19.21 23.27
N LYS A 592 -26.21 20.49 22.87
CA LYS A 592 -26.65 21.57 23.75
C LYS A 592 -28.00 22.12 23.30
N VAL A 593 -28.17 22.44 22.03
CA VAL A 593 -29.45 22.90 21.46
C VAL A 593 -29.62 22.32 20.05
N LEU A 594 -30.79 21.75 19.79
CA LEU A 594 -31.31 21.46 18.46
C LEU A 594 -32.55 22.33 18.23
N GLU A 595 -32.64 22.96 17.08
CA GLU A 595 -33.83 23.68 16.61
C GLU A 595 -34.26 23.11 15.26
N LEU A 596 -35.58 23.00 15.07
CA LEU A 596 -36.21 22.60 13.83
C LEU A 596 -37.29 23.61 13.44
N ALA A 597 -37.38 23.93 12.15
CA ALA A 597 -38.57 24.54 11.57
C ALA A 597 -39.13 23.61 10.49
N ILE A 598 -40.32 23.07 10.76
CA ILE A 598 -41.00 22.09 9.93
C ILE A 598 -42.15 22.80 9.20
N PRO A 599 -42.11 22.91 7.86
CA PRO A 599 -43.21 23.52 7.12
C PRO A 599 -44.52 22.76 7.35
N TRP A 600 -45.63 23.47 7.50
CA TRP A 600 -46.94 22.82 7.64
C TRP A 600 -47.26 21.88 6.48
N ASP A 601 -46.87 22.23 5.26
CA ASP A 601 -47.04 21.38 4.07
C ASP A 601 -46.30 20.03 4.19
N ALA A 602 -45.17 19.98 4.91
CA ALA A 602 -44.44 18.74 5.18
C ALA A 602 -45.24 17.79 6.10
N LEU A 603 -46.06 18.35 6.98
CA LEU A 603 -46.97 17.63 7.88
C LEU A 603 -48.33 17.33 7.22
N GLY A 604 -48.55 17.73 5.97
CA GLY A 604 -49.82 17.57 5.27
C GLY A 604 -50.82 18.73 5.45
N GLY A 605 -50.37 19.84 6.03
CA GLY A 605 -51.15 21.04 6.35
C GLY A 605 -51.03 21.44 7.82
N LYS A 606 -51.58 22.60 8.18
CA LYS A 606 -51.63 23.10 9.57
C LYS A 606 -52.79 22.42 10.32
N PRO A 607 -52.54 21.54 11.31
CA PRO A 607 -53.58 20.88 12.10
C PRO A 607 -54.11 21.83 13.18
N SER A 608 -55.16 21.41 13.92
CA SER A 608 -55.67 22.15 15.08
C SER A 608 -54.96 21.80 16.38
N ILE A 609 -54.37 20.60 16.47
CA ILE A 609 -53.64 20.09 17.63
C ILE A 609 -52.37 19.42 17.11
N VAL A 610 -51.26 19.63 17.81
CA VAL A 610 -50.01 18.90 17.58
C VAL A 610 -49.55 18.31 18.90
N ARG A 611 -49.18 17.03 18.88
CA ARG A 611 -48.52 16.35 20.01
C ARG A 611 -47.07 16.07 19.66
N VAL A 612 -46.17 16.39 20.58
CA VAL A 612 -44.73 16.25 20.39
C VAL A 612 -44.12 15.55 21.59
N VAL A 613 -43.21 14.61 21.34
CA VAL A 613 -42.32 14.05 22.35
C VAL A 613 -40.91 14.06 21.79
N ALA A 614 -39.93 14.44 22.61
CA ALA A 614 -38.52 14.30 22.30
C ALA A 614 -37.95 13.16 23.13
N PHE A 615 -36.99 12.42 22.60
CA PHE A 615 -36.39 11.29 23.31
C PHE A 615 -34.95 11.04 22.86
N VAL A 616 -34.22 10.23 23.63
CA VAL A 616 -32.83 9.83 23.32
C VAL A 616 -32.74 8.32 23.30
N THR A 617 -32.12 7.77 22.26
CA THR A 617 -31.86 6.32 22.11
C THR A 617 -30.37 6.07 21.91
N GLY A 618 -29.95 4.81 22.04
CA GLY A 618 -28.59 4.41 21.66
C GLY A 618 -28.29 4.58 20.17
N GLY A 619 -27.02 4.55 19.78
CA GLY A 619 -26.59 4.79 18.40
C GLY A 619 -26.85 3.65 17.41
N TYR A 620 -27.18 2.43 17.87
CA TYR A 620 -27.19 1.19 17.08
C TYR A 620 -28.58 0.55 16.93
N PRO A 621 -28.87 -0.12 15.79
CA PRO A 621 -30.16 -0.78 15.59
C PRO A 621 -30.53 -1.68 16.76
N GLU A 622 -31.81 -1.66 17.11
CA GLU A 622 -32.42 -2.35 18.25
C GLU A 622 -32.08 -1.79 19.64
N ASP A 623 -31.36 -0.66 19.74
CA ASP A 623 -31.28 0.10 20.99
C ASP A 623 -32.67 0.66 21.37
N SER A 624 -32.93 0.77 22.67
CA SER A 624 -34.15 1.39 23.23
C SER A 624 -33.91 2.85 23.63
N ALA A 625 -34.97 3.51 24.11
CA ALA A 625 -34.88 4.89 24.58
C ALA A 625 -34.48 4.90 26.05
N VAL A 626 -33.81 5.96 26.48
CA VAL A 626 -33.27 6.06 27.85
C VAL A 626 -33.68 7.35 28.57
N GLU A 627 -34.35 8.23 27.84
CA GLU A 627 -34.80 9.53 28.33
C GLU A 627 -35.83 10.10 27.35
N ALA A 628 -36.84 10.80 27.86
CA ALA A 628 -37.84 11.47 27.04
C ALA A 628 -38.38 12.74 27.71
N LEU A 629 -38.80 13.71 26.88
CA LEU A 629 -39.49 14.92 27.29
C LEU A 629 -40.79 15.10 26.49
N PRO A 630 -41.96 15.22 27.16
CA PRO A 630 -42.16 15.15 28.62
C PRO A 630 -41.73 13.82 29.26
N ASP A 631 -41.52 13.84 30.58
CA ASP A 631 -41.09 12.66 31.35
C ASP A 631 -42.02 11.46 31.13
N ASN A 632 -41.45 10.31 30.77
CA ASN A 632 -42.18 9.09 30.45
C ASN A 632 -41.79 7.94 31.41
N PRO A 633 -42.75 7.33 32.13
CA PRO A 633 -42.45 6.31 33.14
C PRO A 633 -41.79 5.02 32.62
N SER A 634 -41.85 4.72 31.32
CA SER A 634 -41.21 3.52 30.76
C SER A 634 -39.69 3.56 30.88
N MET A 635 -39.09 4.76 30.89
CA MET A 635 -37.64 4.99 30.93
C MET A 635 -37.07 5.11 32.36
N HIS A 636 -37.85 4.70 33.38
CA HIS A 636 -37.47 4.87 34.80
C HIS A 636 -36.80 3.62 35.39
N GLU A 637 -36.56 2.58 34.58
CA GLU A 637 -36.08 1.28 35.02
C GLU A 637 -34.56 1.28 35.26
N LEU A 638 -34.12 1.86 36.38
CA LEU A 638 -32.70 1.99 36.76
C LEU A 638 -31.94 0.66 37.05
N THR A 639 -32.40 -0.51 36.61
CA THR A 639 -31.76 -1.79 36.93
C THR A 639 -31.64 -2.75 35.76
N ASP A 640 -30.40 -3.18 35.51
CA ASP A 640 -29.94 -4.34 34.70
C ASP A 640 -30.52 -5.71 35.15
N ASP A 641 -31.66 -5.76 35.83
CA ASP A 641 -32.21 -6.93 36.53
C ASP A 641 -33.74 -6.89 36.31
N VAL A 642 -34.37 -7.70 35.46
CA VAL A 642 -34.45 -9.16 35.50
C VAL A 642 -34.95 -9.64 34.13
N LYS A 643 -34.07 -9.75 33.11
CA LYS A 643 -34.30 -10.51 31.85
C LYS A 643 -33.13 -10.50 30.85
N GLY A 644 -31.96 -9.96 31.22
CA GLY A 644 -30.79 -9.89 30.33
C GLY A 644 -30.83 -8.76 29.30
N TYR A 645 -31.77 -7.83 29.43
CA TYR A 645 -31.82 -6.57 28.71
C TYR A 645 -31.60 -5.45 29.73
N GLY A 646 -30.62 -4.59 29.52
CA GLY A 646 -30.48 -3.33 30.26
C GLY A 646 -31.30 -2.23 29.60
N GLU A 647 -31.40 -1.06 30.25
CA GLU A 647 -32.07 0.19 29.82
C GLU A 647 -31.81 0.62 28.36
N TRP A 648 -30.77 0.09 27.71
CA TRP A 648 -30.42 0.39 26.32
C TRP A 648 -30.95 -0.63 25.31
N THR A 649 -31.61 -1.70 25.77
CA THR A 649 -31.95 -2.87 24.94
C THR A 649 -33.35 -3.44 25.18
N ASP A 650 -34.12 -2.84 26.07
CA ASP A 650 -35.49 -3.22 26.40
C ASP A 650 -36.50 -2.63 25.38
N PHE A 651 -37.76 -2.44 25.76
CA PHE A 651 -38.76 -1.85 24.86
C PHE A 651 -39.58 -0.82 25.60
N ASP A 652 -39.58 0.40 25.09
CA ASP A 652 -40.25 1.52 25.71
C ASP A 652 -41.54 1.90 25.01
N LEU A 653 -42.62 2.05 25.80
CA LEU A 653 -43.88 2.61 25.31
C LEU A 653 -44.05 4.04 25.83
N ILE A 654 -43.86 5.00 24.94
CA ILE A 654 -44.05 6.43 25.22
C ILE A 654 -45.54 6.75 25.26
N THR A 655 -46.00 7.31 26.38
CA THR A 655 -47.41 7.62 26.63
C THR A 655 -47.70 9.07 27.00
N VAL A 656 -46.65 9.87 27.18
CA VAL A 656 -46.76 11.27 27.60
C VAL A 656 -46.19 12.18 26.52
N PHE A 657 -47.02 13.11 26.05
CA PHE A 657 -46.71 14.05 24.99
C PHE A 657 -46.96 15.51 25.43
N ALA A 658 -46.19 16.42 24.88
CA ALA A 658 -46.49 17.84 24.91
C ALA A 658 -47.56 18.14 23.85
N GLU A 659 -48.71 18.66 24.27
CA GLU A 659 -49.82 19.02 23.36
C GLU A 659 -49.92 20.55 23.21
N ILE A 660 -50.04 21.02 21.97
CA ILE A 660 -50.32 22.42 21.66
C ILE A 660 -51.56 22.55 20.79
N GLU A 661 -52.39 23.56 21.10
CA GLU A 661 -53.46 24.01 20.21
C GLU A 661 -52.90 25.00 19.19
N VAL A 662 -53.13 24.70 17.91
CA VAL A 662 -52.64 25.48 16.79
C VAL A 662 -53.83 26.17 16.12
N SER A 663 -53.90 27.50 16.24
CA SER A 663 -55.00 28.33 15.71
C SER A 663 -54.64 29.16 14.50
#